data_AF-A0A8C7FVX1-F1
#
_entry.id   AF-A0A8C7FVX1-F1
#
_cell.length_a   1.000
_cell.length_b   1.000
_cell.length_c   1.000
_cell.angle_alpha   90.00
_cell.angle_beta   90.00
_cell.angle_gamma   90.00
#
_symmetry.space_group_name_H-M   'P 1'
#
loop_
_entity.id
_entity.type
_entity.pdbx_description
1 polymer ?
#
loop_
_entity_poly.entity_id
_entity_poly.type
_entity_poly.pdbx_seq_one_letter_code
_entity_poly.pdbx_strand_id
1 'polypeptide(L)'
;MNSLSPVFFFPLKTGNKPFTIDIDSFRDSRLKAAMAPSLAQAYRRRWWMAVTAVIENLLFSAVLLGWGSLLIMLKNEGFYSHLCIDNETVFSNISSWDSGIWHSCVDQEEMLNLGFTIGSFLLSAATLPLGILMDKYGPRPLRLLGSACFAFSCAMIAGAAYNPEVLSALIFIAVSFNGFGGICLTFTSLTLPNMFGNVRSTILSLMIGSYASSAVTFPGVKLIYDLGVSFRVIMWVWSGLAGLVFLNCFLNWPGESFPAPEDIRYTKEVKLSGMVMDDKVTGDRFYSHVTTVEEKMAAKQQEPDPSSEQLPTGEQTQGGPPFRSSVCSPIFLWSLITMAMTQLRIIFFMGAMNKMLEFLVTHGDPHPSKELLMEAEQQVGFYSSVFGSLQLLCLLTCPLIGYIMDWRMKECDVDQSQPEPPKRDRKIQKLTNAIRAFIITNVLLVTFGVIQMIDNLPVQIISFIVHTMVRGFVHSCAGGLYAAVYPSNHFGTLTGMQSMISALFALLQQPLFVIMVGHLGGDPYWINLSLLIASLAGFLLPGYLIYHRRNLMREKRRIQIRRRHGGEGEPQFPRTCAQTTSPWGLHIPINLTINLHLQSFPVSPSLSPCQTCHCKSTKYYAHLVKSAAMSEMAPYSLYSALLLTRAHGVQFQTHPGSLTLFPCVHPRVSI
;
A
#
# COMPACT_ATOMS: atom_id res chain seq x y z
N MET A 1 -66.78 -9.46 -18.12
CA MET A 1 -65.45 -9.11 -18.65
C MET A 1 -64.61 -8.61 -17.48
N ASN A 2 -63.87 -9.52 -16.84
CA ASN A 2 -62.83 -9.24 -15.84
C ASN A 2 -61.78 -10.33 -16.05
N SER A 3 -60.52 -9.95 -16.26
CA SER A 3 -59.40 -10.89 -16.33
C SER A 3 -58.30 -10.40 -15.40
N LEU A 4 -58.04 -11.23 -14.39
CA LEU A 4 -56.84 -11.32 -13.58
C LEU A 4 -56.25 -12.72 -13.83
N SER A 5 -54.91 -12.81 -13.71
CA SER A 5 -53.99 -13.93 -13.94
C SER A 5 -54.43 -15.31 -13.39
N PRO A 6 -53.80 -16.44 -13.82
CA PRO A 6 -52.69 -16.99 -13.00
C PRO A 6 -51.62 -17.89 -13.69
N VAL A 7 -50.42 -17.89 -13.07
CA VAL A 7 -49.56 -19.03 -12.65
C VAL A 7 -49.21 -20.17 -13.64
N PHE A 8 -47.89 -20.34 -13.86
CA PHE A 8 -47.26 -21.50 -14.49
C PHE A 8 -46.91 -22.60 -13.47
N PHE A 9 -47.24 -23.85 -13.78
CA PHE A 9 -46.69 -25.06 -13.17
C PHE A 9 -46.19 -26.02 -14.27
N PHE A 10 -45.07 -26.68 -13.99
CA PHE A 10 -44.32 -27.62 -14.84
C PHE A 10 -45.13 -28.83 -15.35
N PRO A 11 -44.64 -29.50 -16.42
CA PRO A 11 -44.33 -30.91 -16.21
C PRO A 11 -42.96 -31.34 -16.77
N LEU A 12 -42.32 -32.25 -16.02
CA LEU A 12 -41.19 -33.07 -16.43
C LEU A 12 -41.60 -34.04 -17.54
N LYS A 13 -40.77 -34.16 -18.59
CA LYS A 13 -40.70 -35.38 -19.41
C LYS A 13 -39.26 -35.66 -19.84
N THR A 14 -38.85 -36.88 -19.55
CA THR A 14 -37.57 -37.53 -19.81
C THR A 14 -37.33 -37.79 -21.31
N GLY A 15 -36.06 -37.78 -21.75
CA GLY A 15 -35.66 -38.37 -23.03
C GLY A 15 -34.42 -37.76 -23.70
N ASN A 16 -33.35 -38.56 -23.78
CA ASN A 16 -32.10 -38.38 -24.53
C ASN A 16 -32.20 -37.64 -25.88
N LYS A 17 -31.26 -36.72 -26.16
CA LYS A 17 -30.73 -36.40 -27.51
C LYS A 17 -29.36 -35.66 -27.42
N PRO A 18 -28.51 -35.73 -28.46
CA PRO A 18 -27.05 -35.66 -28.35
C PRO A 18 -26.49 -34.23 -28.34
N PHE A 19 -25.29 -34.11 -27.73
CA PHE A 19 -24.42 -32.95 -27.74
C PHE A 19 -24.18 -32.44 -29.18
N THR A 20 -24.77 -31.29 -29.52
CA THR A 20 -24.40 -30.52 -30.71
C THR A 20 -23.35 -29.51 -30.25
N ILE A 21 -22.12 -29.67 -30.71
CA ILE A 21 -21.08 -28.66 -30.52
C ILE A 21 -21.52 -27.43 -31.33
N ASP A 22 -21.82 -26.34 -30.63
CA ASP A 22 -22.27 -25.09 -31.21
C ASP A 22 -21.09 -24.41 -31.93
N ILE A 23 -20.98 -24.66 -33.24
CA ILE A 23 -19.90 -24.18 -34.11
C ILE A 23 -19.87 -22.64 -34.15
N ASP A 24 -20.98 -21.97 -33.89
CA ASP A 24 -21.05 -20.49 -33.89
C ASP A 24 -20.40 -19.87 -32.64
N SER A 25 -20.47 -20.53 -31.47
CA SER A 25 -19.73 -20.12 -30.27
C SER A 25 -18.21 -20.30 -30.44
N PHE A 26 -17.81 -21.36 -31.16
CA PHE A 26 -16.40 -21.63 -31.46
C PHE A 26 -15.85 -20.69 -32.56
N ARG A 27 -16.69 -20.25 -33.50
CA ARG A 27 -16.36 -19.29 -34.55
C ARG A 27 -16.22 -17.86 -33.99
N ASP A 28 -17.07 -17.45 -33.05
CA ASP A 28 -16.97 -16.17 -32.37
C ASP A 28 -15.71 -16.08 -31.48
N SER A 29 -15.32 -17.21 -30.86
CA SER A 29 -14.07 -17.32 -30.09
C SER A 29 -12.81 -17.24 -30.98
N ARG A 30 -12.84 -17.84 -32.19
CA ARG A 30 -11.73 -17.72 -33.16
C ARG A 30 -11.65 -16.34 -33.82
N LEU A 31 -12.78 -15.68 -34.08
CA LEU A 31 -12.81 -14.30 -34.57
C LEU A 31 -12.27 -13.30 -33.53
N LYS A 32 -12.60 -13.50 -32.24
CA LYS A 32 -12.00 -12.75 -31.12
C LYS A 32 -10.49 -13.00 -30.99
N ALA A 33 -10.02 -14.21 -31.31
CA ALA A 33 -8.58 -14.54 -31.35
C ALA A 33 -7.85 -13.98 -32.59
N ALA A 34 -8.55 -13.71 -33.69
CA ALA A 34 -7.94 -13.27 -34.96
C ALA A 34 -7.54 -11.78 -34.98
N MET A 35 -8.04 -10.94 -34.07
CA MET A 35 -7.74 -9.50 -34.02
C MET A 35 -6.77 -9.07 -32.92
N ALA A 36 -6.45 -9.95 -31.96
CA ALA A 36 -5.49 -9.64 -30.92
C ALA A 36 -4.06 -9.99 -31.38
N PRO A 37 -3.07 -9.10 -31.19
CA PRO A 37 -1.68 -9.45 -31.48
C PRO A 37 -1.22 -10.62 -30.60
N SER A 38 -0.31 -11.43 -31.13
CA SER A 38 0.26 -12.54 -30.36
C SER A 38 1.25 -12.05 -29.30
N LEU A 39 1.52 -12.86 -28.28
CA LEU A 39 2.51 -12.51 -27.24
C LEU A 39 3.89 -12.19 -27.83
N ALA A 40 4.30 -12.86 -28.91
CA ALA A 40 5.55 -12.60 -29.62
C ALA A 40 5.57 -11.23 -30.33
N GLN A 41 4.44 -10.79 -30.90
CA GLN A 41 4.32 -9.44 -31.47
C GLN A 41 4.36 -8.37 -30.37
N ALA A 42 3.65 -8.58 -29.26
CA ALA A 42 3.67 -7.70 -28.10
C ALA A 42 5.09 -7.58 -27.50
N TYR A 43 5.83 -8.69 -27.42
CA TYR A 43 7.21 -8.69 -26.93
C TYR A 43 8.15 -7.84 -27.79
N ARG A 44 7.97 -7.82 -29.13
CA ARG A 44 8.71 -6.93 -30.03
C ARG A 44 8.37 -5.46 -29.80
N ARG A 45 7.13 -5.15 -29.40
CA ARG A 45 6.63 -3.79 -29.11
C ARG A 45 6.73 -3.40 -27.63
N ARG A 46 7.36 -4.22 -26.78
CA ARG A 46 7.34 -4.06 -25.32
C ARG A 46 7.76 -2.67 -24.83
N TRP A 47 8.72 -2.03 -25.49
CA TRP A 47 9.20 -0.69 -25.10
C TRP A 47 8.17 0.39 -25.38
N TRP A 48 7.50 0.32 -26.54
CA TRP A 48 6.35 1.18 -26.84
C TRP A 48 5.27 1.00 -25.78
N MET A 49 4.87 -0.25 -25.52
CA MET A 49 3.85 -0.57 -24.51
C MET A 49 4.23 -0.06 -23.11
N ALA A 50 5.51 -0.14 -22.73
CA ALA A 50 5.98 0.34 -21.44
C ALA A 50 5.92 1.86 -21.35
N VAL A 51 6.39 2.58 -22.38
CA VAL A 51 6.33 4.04 -22.42
C VAL A 51 4.88 4.53 -22.42
N THR A 52 4.03 3.95 -23.28
CA THR A 52 2.61 4.33 -23.31
C THR A 52 1.93 3.99 -22.00
N ALA A 53 2.19 2.84 -21.38
CA ALA A 53 1.58 2.49 -20.10
C ALA A 53 1.96 3.45 -18.97
N VAL A 54 3.19 3.98 -18.94
CA VAL A 54 3.59 5.02 -17.98
C VAL A 54 2.81 6.31 -18.21
N ILE A 55 2.73 6.77 -19.47
CA ILE A 55 1.99 7.99 -19.82
C ILE A 55 0.49 7.81 -19.53
N GLU A 56 -0.07 6.67 -19.89
CA GLU A 56 -1.48 6.35 -19.69
C GLU A 56 -1.82 6.25 -18.21
N ASN A 57 -0.95 5.65 -17.39
CA ASN A 57 -1.13 5.68 -15.94
C ASN A 57 -1.09 7.12 -15.43
N LEU A 58 -0.13 7.94 -15.86
CA LEU A 58 -0.03 9.33 -15.42
C LEU A 58 -1.31 10.12 -15.74
N LEU A 59 -1.87 9.94 -16.93
CA LEU A 59 -2.98 10.77 -17.44
C LEU A 59 -4.38 10.19 -17.17
N PHE A 60 -4.54 8.89 -16.94
CA PHE A 60 -5.86 8.24 -16.90
C PHE A 60 -6.05 7.23 -15.77
N SER A 61 -5.11 7.11 -14.80
CA SER A 61 -5.29 6.18 -13.69
C SER A 61 -6.00 6.80 -12.47
N ALA A 62 -5.26 7.22 -11.45
CA ALA A 62 -5.80 7.78 -10.23
C ALA A 62 -5.84 9.31 -10.27
N VAL A 63 -6.40 9.87 -11.33
CA VAL A 63 -6.44 11.33 -11.49
C VAL A 63 -7.30 11.98 -10.41
N LEU A 64 -8.35 11.30 -9.93
CA LEU A 64 -9.21 11.73 -8.82
C LEU A 64 -8.44 12.11 -7.56
N LEU A 65 -7.23 11.58 -7.36
CA LEU A 65 -6.41 11.96 -6.21
C LEU A 65 -5.83 13.40 -6.32
N GLY A 66 -5.98 14.05 -7.48
CA GLY A 66 -5.77 15.48 -7.69
C GLY A 66 -7.05 16.33 -7.50
N TRP A 67 -8.01 15.83 -6.71
CA TRP A 67 -9.36 16.39 -6.57
C TRP A 67 -9.38 17.90 -6.30
N GLY A 68 -8.48 18.42 -5.46
CA GLY A 68 -8.47 19.83 -5.07
C GLY A 68 -8.52 20.80 -6.26
N SER A 69 -7.84 20.49 -7.36
CA SER A 69 -7.88 21.32 -8.58
C SER A 69 -9.16 21.12 -9.39
N LEU A 70 -9.67 19.89 -9.48
CA LEU A 70 -10.95 19.62 -10.14
C LEU A 70 -12.13 20.26 -9.40
N LEU A 71 -12.13 20.21 -8.06
CA LEU A 71 -13.16 20.81 -7.22
C LEU A 71 -13.30 22.31 -7.52
N ILE A 72 -12.19 23.03 -7.62
CA ILE A 72 -12.19 24.46 -7.96
C ILE A 72 -12.82 24.69 -9.34
N MET A 73 -12.44 23.90 -10.36
CA MET A 73 -13.04 24.02 -11.70
C MET A 73 -14.54 23.70 -11.70
N LEU A 74 -14.99 22.65 -11.01
CA LEU A 74 -16.41 22.28 -10.94
C LEU A 74 -17.25 23.36 -10.25
N LYS A 75 -16.72 23.98 -9.19
CA LYS A 75 -17.35 25.13 -8.54
C LYS A 75 -17.50 26.31 -9.51
N ASN A 76 -16.44 26.64 -10.24
CA ASN A 76 -16.45 27.74 -11.21
C ASN A 76 -17.40 27.50 -12.39
N GLU A 77 -17.61 26.23 -12.78
CA GLU A 77 -18.60 25.85 -13.81
C GLU A 77 -20.04 25.78 -13.26
N GLY A 78 -20.27 26.04 -11.98
CA GLY A 78 -21.61 26.10 -11.39
C GLY A 78 -22.22 24.74 -11.01
N PHE A 79 -21.42 23.68 -10.87
CA PHE A 79 -21.95 22.40 -10.40
C PHE A 79 -22.51 22.54 -8.98
N TYR A 80 -23.77 22.14 -8.77
CA TYR A 80 -24.51 22.29 -7.51
C TYR A 80 -24.66 23.72 -6.97
N SER A 81 -24.48 24.75 -7.81
CA SER A 81 -24.65 26.15 -7.37
C SER A 81 -26.05 26.45 -6.83
N HIS A 82 -27.08 25.73 -7.32
CA HIS A 82 -28.46 25.85 -6.87
C HIS A 82 -28.67 25.59 -5.37
N LEU A 83 -27.79 24.80 -4.73
CA LEU A 83 -27.88 24.52 -3.30
C LEU A 83 -27.51 25.74 -2.45
N CYS A 84 -26.81 26.72 -3.03
CA CYS A 84 -26.36 27.91 -2.31
C CYS A 84 -27.43 29.01 -2.24
N ILE A 85 -28.64 28.79 -2.76
CA ILE A 85 -29.68 29.83 -2.96
C ILE A 85 -30.61 29.98 -1.73
N ASP A 86 -30.64 29.03 -0.80
CA ASP A 86 -31.72 28.95 0.21
C ASP A 86 -31.51 29.74 1.53
N ASN A 87 -30.56 30.69 1.62
CA ASN A 87 -30.35 31.48 2.85
C ASN A 87 -30.29 33.00 2.68
N GLU A 88 -30.89 33.57 1.62
CA GLU A 88 -31.03 35.03 1.50
C GLU A 88 -32.43 35.53 1.89
N THR A 89 -32.64 35.75 3.18
CA THR A 89 -33.57 36.81 3.64
C THR A 89 -32.84 37.99 4.30
N VAL A 90 -31.49 38.05 4.30
CA VAL A 90 -30.76 39.11 5.03
C VAL A 90 -29.70 39.88 4.22
N PHE A 91 -29.38 39.54 2.96
CA PHE A 91 -28.45 40.36 2.15
C PHE A 91 -28.90 40.59 0.69
N SER A 92 -30.20 40.79 0.47
CA SER A 92 -30.71 41.31 -0.79
C SER A 92 -30.35 42.79 -0.95
N ASN A 93 -29.20 43.08 -1.57
CA ASN A 93 -28.96 44.28 -2.40
C ASN A 93 -27.60 44.31 -3.12
N ILE A 94 -27.12 43.18 -3.64
CA ILE A 94 -26.12 43.21 -4.70
C ILE A 94 -26.58 42.27 -5.80
N SER A 95 -26.88 42.85 -6.96
CA SER A 95 -27.01 42.14 -8.23
C SER A 95 -25.68 41.47 -8.59
N SER A 96 -25.39 40.31 -7.98
CA SER A 96 -24.18 39.52 -8.22
C SER A 96 -24.24 38.70 -9.53
N TRP A 97 -25.42 38.65 -10.16
CA TRP A 97 -25.68 37.96 -11.42
C TRP A 97 -24.91 38.51 -12.64
N ASP A 98 -24.25 39.67 -12.53
CA ASP A 98 -23.61 40.39 -13.65
C ASP A 98 -22.10 40.11 -13.81
N SER A 99 -21.52 39.20 -13.00
CA SER A 99 -20.07 38.92 -13.02
C SER A 99 -19.68 37.49 -13.41
N GLY A 100 -20.64 36.59 -13.61
CA GLY A 100 -20.34 35.18 -13.94
C GLY A 100 -19.63 34.40 -12.82
N ILE A 101 -19.58 34.93 -11.60
CA ILE A 101 -18.96 34.30 -10.43
C ILE A 101 -20.06 33.62 -9.60
N TRP A 102 -20.07 32.29 -9.57
CA TRP A 102 -20.97 31.52 -8.71
C TRP A 102 -20.51 31.60 -7.25
N HIS A 103 -21.39 32.02 -6.35
CA HIS A 103 -21.09 32.01 -4.92
C HIS A 103 -21.03 30.57 -4.42
N SER A 104 -19.90 30.15 -3.86
CA SER A 104 -19.76 28.81 -3.30
C SER A 104 -20.25 28.72 -1.86
N CYS A 105 -20.77 27.56 -1.48
CA CYS A 105 -21.30 27.31 -0.15
C CYS A 105 -20.90 25.92 0.37
N VAL A 106 -21.12 25.68 1.67
CA VAL A 106 -20.81 24.42 2.34
C VAL A 106 -21.55 23.23 1.71
N ASP A 107 -22.84 23.38 1.41
CA ASP A 107 -23.67 22.30 0.85
C ASP A 107 -23.19 21.87 -0.55
N GLN A 108 -22.79 22.83 -1.38
CA GLN A 108 -22.20 22.57 -2.69
C GLN A 108 -20.92 21.73 -2.57
N GLU A 109 -20.02 22.12 -1.66
CA GLU A 109 -18.76 21.41 -1.44
C GLU A 109 -18.97 20.03 -0.83
N GLU A 110 -19.93 19.86 0.08
CA GLU A 110 -20.27 18.56 0.65
C GLU A 110 -20.71 17.57 -0.44
N MET A 111 -21.60 18.00 -1.34
CA MET A 111 -22.06 17.16 -2.46
C MET A 111 -20.93 16.83 -3.43
N LEU A 112 -20.06 17.78 -3.74
CA LEU A 112 -18.92 17.54 -4.61
C LEU A 112 -17.90 16.59 -3.96
N ASN A 113 -17.58 16.75 -2.68
CA ASN A 113 -16.68 15.86 -1.93
C ASN A 113 -17.26 14.46 -1.72
N LEU A 114 -18.59 14.32 -1.67
CA LEU A 114 -19.23 13.01 -1.76
C LEU A 114 -18.88 12.31 -3.08
N GLY A 115 -18.85 13.06 -4.19
CA GLY A 115 -18.40 12.57 -5.50
C GLY A 115 -16.96 12.08 -5.47
N PHE A 116 -16.04 12.85 -4.88
CA PHE A 116 -14.67 12.39 -4.64
C PHE A 116 -14.62 11.10 -3.81
N THR A 117 -15.45 11.01 -2.76
CA THR A 117 -15.53 9.82 -1.91
C THR A 117 -15.96 8.58 -2.69
N ILE A 118 -17.00 8.70 -3.51
CA ILE A 118 -17.49 7.58 -4.34
C ILE A 118 -16.44 7.15 -5.37
N GLY A 119 -15.84 8.11 -6.08
CA GLY A 119 -14.84 7.82 -7.11
C GLY A 119 -13.57 7.20 -6.54
N SER A 120 -13.04 7.74 -5.43
CA SER A 120 -11.85 7.21 -4.74
C SER A 120 -12.11 5.86 -4.08
N PHE A 121 -13.33 5.63 -3.58
CA PHE A 121 -13.77 4.31 -3.12
C PHE A 121 -13.71 3.28 -4.25
N LEU A 122 -14.32 3.56 -5.41
CA LEU A 122 -14.32 2.62 -6.54
C LEU A 122 -12.92 2.37 -7.11
N LEU A 123 -12.06 3.39 -7.14
CA LEU A 123 -10.65 3.27 -7.50
C LEU A 123 -9.91 2.22 -6.64
N SER A 124 -10.30 2.04 -5.38
CA SER A 124 -9.63 1.10 -4.46
C SER A 124 -10.41 -0.20 -4.25
N ALA A 125 -11.74 -0.15 -4.16
CA ALA A 125 -12.59 -1.31 -3.89
C ALA A 125 -12.61 -2.30 -5.07
N ALA A 126 -12.51 -1.81 -6.30
CA ALA A 126 -12.52 -2.66 -7.49
C ALA A 126 -11.26 -3.53 -7.63
N THR A 127 -10.19 -3.31 -6.87
CA THR A 127 -8.93 -4.07 -7.01
C THR A 127 -9.11 -5.57 -6.76
N LEU A 128 -9.95 -5.97 -5.80
CA LEU A 128 -10.19 -7.38 -5.50
C LEU A 128 -10.93 -8.11 -6.64
N PRO A 129 -12.11 -7.65 -7.08
CA PRO A 129 -12.80 -8.28 -8.20
C PRO A 129 -11.98 -8.18 -9.49
N LEU A 130 -11.27 -7.07 -9.73
CA LEU A 130 -10.38 -6.95 -10.89
C LEU A 130 -9.21 -7.93 -10.84
N GLY A 131 -8.64 -8.20 -9.66
CA GLY A 131 -7.61 -9.25 -9.52
C GLY A 131 -8.13 -10.61 -9.97
N ILE A 132 -9.30 -11.03 -9.49
CA ILE A 132 -9.93 -12.30 -9.88
C ILE A 132 -10.25 -12.35 -11.37
N LEU A 133 -10.79 -11.26 -11.93
CA LEU A 133 -11.08 -11.17 -13.36
C LEU A 133 -9.81 -11.17 -14.21
N MET A 134 -8.74 -10.56 -13.73
CA MET A 134 -7.46 -10.49 -14.43
C MET A 134 -6.79 -11.87 -14.47
N ASP A 135 -6.91 -12.65 -13.40
CA ASP A 135 -6.41 -14.02 -13.36
C ASP A 135 -7.18 -14.94 -14.33
N LYS A 136 -8.49 -14.70 -14.53
CA LYS A 136 -9.35 -15.52 -15.41
C LYS A 136 -9.32 -15.11 -16.89
N TYR A 137 -9.39 -13.81 -17.17
CA TYR A 137 -9.58 -13.27 -18.53
C TYR A 137 -8.34 -12.58 -19.08
N GLY A 138 -7.28 -12.43 -18.28
CA GLY A 138 -6.09 -11.70 -18.64
C GLY A 138 -6.28 -10.17 -18.66
N PRO A 139 -5.22 -9.42 -18.97
CA PRO A 139 -5.21 -7.96 -18.84
C PRO A 139 -5.94 -7.21 -19.97
N ARG A 140 -5.96 -7.75 -21.20
CA ARG A 140 -6.50 -7.05 -22.38
C ARG A 140 -7.99 -6.65 -22.26
N PRO A 141 -8.94 -7.55 -21.95
CA PRO A 141 -10.36 -7.18 -21.89
C PRO A 141 -10.65 -6.16 -20.79
N LEU A 142 -10.00 -6.31 -19.63
CA LEU A 142 -10.12 -5.35 -18.52
C LEU A 142 -9.60 -3.97 -18.89
N ARG A 143 -8.52 -3.91 -19.67
CA ARG A 143 -7.95 -2.64 -20.10
C ARG A 143 -8.80 -1.92 -21.15
N LEU A 144 -9.39 -2.67 -22.08
CA LEU A 144 -10.37 -2.13 -23.05
C LEU A 144 -11.60 -1.59 -22.32
N LEU A 145 -12.14 -2.36 -21.36
CA LEU A 145 -13.26 -1.89 -20.54
C LEU A 145 -12.87 -0.64 -19.73
N GLY A 146 -11.71 -0.65 -19.09
CA GLY A 146 -11.24 0.46 -18.27
C GLY A 146 -11.06 1.76 -19.05
N SER A 147 -10.40 1.69 -20.21
CA SER A 147 -10.24 2.85 -21.11
C SER A 147 -11.57 3.37 -21.65
N ALA A 148 -12.51 2.49 -22.01
CA ALA A 148 -13.85 2.88 -22.42
C ALA A 148 -14.64 3.56 -21.28
N CYS A 149 -14.60 3.01 -20.06
CA CYS A 149 -15.22 3.62 -18.89
C CYS A 149 -14.62 5.01 -18.59
N PHE A 150 -13.31 5.17 -18.69
CA PHE A 150 -12.65 6.45 -18.46
C PHE A 150 -13.02 7.49 -19.54
N ALA A 151 -13.04 7.10 -20.81
CA ALA A 151 -13.47 7.96 -21.90
C ALA A 151 -14.94 8.41 -21.72
N PHE A 152 -15.81 7.47 -21.35
CA PHE A 152 -17.22 7.74 -21.06
C PHE A 152 -17.38 8.69 -19.87
N SER A 153 -16.60 8.51 -18.81
CA SER A 153 -16.55 9.42 -17.66
C SER A 153 -16.25 10.86 -18.08
N CYS A 154 -15.18 11.10 -18.83
CA CYS A 154 -14.81 12.45 -19.29
C CYS A 154 -15.91 13.06 -20.18
N ALA A 155 -16.52 12.26 -21.07
CA ALA A 155 -17.64 12.71 -21.90
C ALA A 155 -18.88 13.09 -21.07
N MET A 156 -19.18 12.32 -20.01
CA MET A 156 -20.27 12.64 -19.09
C MET A 156 -20.01 13.93 -18.31
N ILE A 157 -18.78 14.17 -17.84
CA ILE A 157 -18.41 15.43 -17.17
C ILE A 157 -18.58 16.60 -18.14
N ALA A 158 -18.10 16.46 -19.39
CA ALA A 158 -18.27 17.47 -20.43
C ALA A 158 -19.74 17.75 -20.73
N GLY A 159 -20.56 16.69 -20.83
CA GLY A 159 -22.00 16.75 -21.03
C GLY A 159 -22.74 17.45 -19.89
N ALA A 160 -22.40 17.11 -18.64
CA ALA A 160 -23.00 17.72 -17.45
C ALA A 160 -22.72 19.22 -17.36
N ALA A 161 -21.52 19.65 -17.79
CA ALA A 161 -21.14 21.06 -17.81
C ALA A 161 -21.96 21.91 -18.80
N TYR A 162 -22.77 21.32 -19.71
CA TYR A 162 -23.66 22.10 -20.58
C TYR A 162 -24.80 22.77 -19.83
N ASN A 163 -25.41 22.06 -18.87
CA ASN A 163 -26.53 22.51 -18.05
C ASN A 163 -26.33 22.02 -16.60
N PRO A 164 -25.39 22.64 -15.86
CA PRO A 164 -24.96 22.13 -14.55
C PRO A 164 -26.10 22.12 -13.52
N GLU A 165 -27.04 23.07 -13.53
CA GLU A 165 -28.14 23.12 -12.55
C GLU A 165 -28.96 21.82 -12.49
N VAL A 166 -29.22 21.20 -13.65
CA VAL A 166 -30.02 19.97 -13.74
C VAL A 166 -29.14 18.72 -13.80
N LEU A 167 -27.99 18.79 -14.49
CA LEU A 167 -27.14 17.64 -14.75
C LEU A 167 -26.01 17.44 -13.72
N SER A 168 -25.90 18.28 -12.69
CA SER A 168 -24.85 18.12 -11.65
C SER A 168 -24.83 16.72 -11.04
N ALA A 169 -25.99 16.10 -10.82
CA ALA A 169 -26.11 14.72 -10.29
C ALA A 169 -25.37 13.67 -11.13
N LEU A 170 -25.16 13.93 -12.42
CA LEU A 170 -24.42 13.04 -13.32
C LEU A 170 -22.94 12.88 -12.91
N ILE A 171 -22.41 13.84 -12.13
CA ILE A 171 -21.03 13.79 -11.66
C ILE A 171 -20.75 12.52 -10.85
N PHE A 172 -21.70 12.04 -10.04
CA PHE A 172 -21.53 10.83 -9.23
C PHE A 172 -21.31 9.59 -10.10
N ILE A 173 -22.06 9.47 -11.19
CA ILE A 173 -21.89 8.38 -12.15
C ILE A 173 -20.59 8.55 -12.92
N ALA A 174 -20.28 9.78 -13.33
CA ALA A 174 -19.07 10.07 -14.07
C ALA A 174 -17.79 9.76 -13.27
N VAL A 175 -17.68 10.21 -12.02
CA VAL A 175 -16.52 9.93 -11.14
C VAL A 175 -16.43 8.45 -10.76
N SER A 176 -17.56 7.74 -10.71
CA SER A 176 -17.59 6.29 -10.52
C SER A 176 -16.90 5.55 -11.67
N PHE A 177 -17.26 5.88 -12.91
CA PHE A 177 -16.60 5.34 -14.10
C PHE A 177 -15.14 5.79 -14.20
N ASN A 178 -14.81 7.00 -13.73
CA ASN A 178 -13.43 7.48 -13.69
C ASN A 178 -12.56 6.60 -12.77
N GLY A 179 -13.01 6.41 -11.53
CA GLY A 179 -12.32 5.59 -10.53
C GLY A 179 -12.17 4.14 -11.00
N PHE A 180 -13.26 3.53 -11.47
CA PHE A 180 -13.23 2.15 -11.99
C PHE A 180 -12.33 2.02 -13.24
N GLY A 181 -12.45 2.94 -14.20
CA GLY A 181 -11.64 2.93 -15.42
C GLY A 181 -10.15 3.08 -15.12
N GLY A 182 -9.82 3.99 -14.21
CA GLY A 182 -8.44 4.28 -13.82
C GLY A 182 -7.74 3.12 -13.11
N ILE A 183 -8.43 2.42 -12.21
CA ILE A 183 -7.85 1.24 -11.57
C ILE A 183 -7.71 0.06 -12.53
N CYS A 184 -8.63 -0.11 -13.49
CA CYS A 184 -8.49 -1.11 -14.56
C CYS A 184 -7.21 -0.87 -15.38
N LEU A 185 -6.93 0.38 -15.77
CA LEU A 185 -5.70 0.73 -16.48
C LEU A 185 -4.46 0.44 -15.61
N THR A 186 -4.49 0.79 -14.34
CA THR A 186 -3.37 0.57 -13.41
C THR A 186 -3.05 -0.91 -13.27
N PHE A 187 -4.04 -1.72 -12.90
CA PHE A 187 -3.83 -3.12 -12.57
C PHE A 187 -3.32 -3.92 -13.77
N THR A 188 -3.87 -3.61 -14.95
CA THR A 188 -3.41 -4.23 -16.20
C THR A 188 -1.99 -3.79 -16.56
N SER A 189 -1.61 -2.53 -16.31
CA SER A 189 -0.23 -2.03 -16.48
C SER A 189 0.79 -2.73 -15.56
N LEU A 190 0.40 -3.17 -14.35
CA LEU A 190 1.30 -3.86 -13.41
C LEU A 190 1.73 -5.27 -13.87
N THR A 191 1.04 -5.84 -14.87
CA THR A 191 1.40 -7.14 -15.46
C THR A 191 2.48 -7.04 -16.54
N LEU A 192 2.59 -5.87 -17.18
CA LEU A 192 3.53 -5.60 -18.27
C LEU A 192 5.02 -5.81 -17.93
N PRO A 193 5.51 -5.45 -16.72
CA PRO A 193 6.92 -5.64 -16.34
C PRO A 193 7.40 -7.10 -16.39
N ASN A 194 6.48 -8.08 -16.40
CA ASN A 194 6.82 -9.50 -16.48
C ASN A 194 7.60 -9.85 -17.77
N MET A 195 7.46 -9.04 -18.84
CA MET A 195 8.21 -9.24 -20.09
C MET A 195 9.68 -8.80 -20.03
N PHE A 196 10.11 -8.14 -18.96
CA PHE A 196 11.37 -7.40 -18.92
C PHE A 196 12.52 -8.05 -18.14
N GLY A 197 12.39 -9.34 -17.76
CA GLY A 197 13.48 -10.12 -17.17
C GLY A 197 14.24 -9.36 -16.06
N ASN A 198 15.50 -9.02 -16.32
CA ASN A 198 16.41 -8.39 -15.36
C ASN A 198 16.01 -6.95 -14.96
N VAL A 199 15.26 -6.21 -15.80
CA VAL A 199 14.82 -4.83 -15.49
C VAL A 199 13.37 -4.76 -15.01
N ARG A 200 12.75 -5.91 -14.73
CA ARG A 200 11.36 -6.03 -14.27
C ARG A 200 11.07 -5.19 -13.02
N SER A 201 11.93 -5.26 -12.00
CA SER A 201 11.71 -4.54 -10.73
C SER A 201 11.67 -3.02 -10.95
N THR A 202 12.62 -2.50 -11.75
CA THR A 202 12.68 -1.08 -12.12
C THR A 202 11.43 -0.63 -12.86
N ILE A 203 10.99 -1.37 -13.88
CA ILE A 203 9.80 -1.01 -14.66
C ILE A 203 8.54 -1.12 -13.78
N LEU A 204 8.43 -2.13 -12.93
CA LEU A 204 7.33 -2.24 -11.97
C LEU A 204 7.29 -1.04 -11.01
N SER A 205 8.43 -0.62 -10.47
CA SER A 205 8.51 0.55 -9.60
C SER A 205 8.12 1.85 -10.32
N LEU A 206 8.48 1.98 -11.60
CA LEU A 206 8.10 3.11 -12.43
C LEU A 206 6.59 3.10 -12.73
N MET A 207 5.98 1.93 -12.96
CA MET A 207 4.53 1.81 -13.13
C MET A 207 3.78 2.26 -11.88
N ILE A 208 4.20 1.79 -10.70
CA ILE A 208 3.60 2.21 -9.41
C ILE A 208 3.82 3.73 -9.18
N GLY A 209 5.01 4.24 -9.50
CA GLY A 209 5.31 5.68 -9.43
C GLY A 209 4.43 6.51 -10.35
N SER A 210 4.20 6.05 -11.58
CA SER A 210 3.35 6.75 -12.57
C SER A 210 1.89 6.82 -12.13
N TYR A 211 1.37 5.74 -11.57
CA TYR A 211 0.05 5.69 -10.94
C TYR A 211 -0.05 6.64 -9.74
N ALA A 212 0.92 6.60 -8.83
CA ALA A 212 0.91 7.48 -7.66
C ALA A 212 1.06 8.97 -8.06
N SER A 213 1.67 9.25 -9.22
CA SER A 213 1.86 10.63 -9.72
C SER A 213 0.67 11.16 -10.51
N SER A 214 -0.32 10.33 -10.86
CA SER A 214 -1.42 10.73 -11.76
C SER A 214 -2.30 11.87 -11.25
N ALA A 215 -2.23 12.15 -9.94
CA ALA A 215 -2.89 13.28 -9.31
C ALA A 215 -2.43 14.63 -9.86
N VAL A 216 -1.27 14.71 -10.53
CA VAL A 216 -0.79 15.93 -11.21
C VAL A 216 -1.69 16.36 -12.37
N THR A 217 -2.47 15.44 -12.94
CA THR A 217 -3.21 15.67 -14.19
C THR A 217 -4.28 16.73 -14.03
N PHE A 218 -5.04 16.75 -12.93
CA PHE A 218 -6.02 17.81 -12.69
C PHE A 218 -5.42 19.20 -12.47
N PRO A 219 -4.33 19.37 -11.71
CA PRO A 219 -3.57 20.62 -11.69
C PRO A 219 -3.11 21.07 -13.08
N GLY A 220 -2.61 20.14 -13.91
CA GLY A 220 -2.23 20.45 -15.29
C GLY A 220 -3.43 20.90 -16.15
N VAL A 221 -4.58 20.25 -15.98
CA VAL A 221 -5.84 20.65 -16.62
C VAL A 221 -6.34 22.01 -16.10
N LYS A 222 -6.21 22.27 -14.80
CA LYS A 222 -6.57 23.55 -14.19
C LYS A 222 -5.73 24.69 -14.76
N LEU A 223 -4.43 24.48 -14.98
CA LEU A 223 -3.59 25.48 -15.64
C LEU A 223 -4.11 25.84 -17.03
N ILE A 224 -4.54 24.84 -17.82
CA ILE A 224 -5.13 25.06 -19.16
C ILE A 224 -6.46 25.83 -19.05
N TYR A 225 -7.27 25.51 -18.04
CA TYR A 225 -8.51 26.21 -17.75
C TYR A 225 -8.29 27.68 -17.35
N ASP A 226 -7.32 27.94 -16.47
CA ASP A 226 -6.96 29.29 -16.02
C ASP A 226 -6.39 30.15 -17.17
N LEU A 227 -5.82 29.53 -18.22
CA LEU A 227 -5.40 30.20 -19.46
C LEU A 227 -6.58 30.59 -20.38
N GLY A 228 -7.82 30.31 -19.99
CA GLY A 228 -9.04 30.71 -20.69
C GLY A 228 -9.62 29.67 -21.64
N VAL A 229 -9.11 28.44 -21.64
CA VAL A 229 -9.72 27.35 -22.43
C VAL A 229 -10.96 26.83 -21.71
N SER A 230 -12.10 26.78 -22.42
CA SER A 230 -13.36 26.29 -21.84
C SER A 230 -13.24 24.88 -21.26
N PHE A 231 -13.76 24.68 -20.04
CA PHE A 231 -13.80 23.39 -19.34
C PHE A 231 -14.37 22.25 -20.20
N ARG A 232 -15.44 22.56 -20.97
CA ARG A 232 -16.12 21.61 -21.86
C ARG A 232 -15.17 21.08 -22.94
N VAL A 233 -14.38 21.95 -23.56
CA VAL A 233 -13.40 21.58 -24.59
C VAL A 233 -12.33 20.69 -23.99
N ILE A 234 -11.81 21.04 -22.81
CA ILE A 234 -10.77 20.26 -22.13
C ILE A 234 -11.27 18.83 -21.85
N MET A 235 -12.49 18.69 -21.31
CA MET A 235 -13.05 17.38 -20.98
C MET A 235 -13.35 16.52 -22.22
N TRP A 236 -13.83 17.10 -23.31
CA TRP A 236 -14.01 16.38 -24.58
C TRP A 236 -12.68 15.93 -25.20
N VAL A 237 -11.67 16.79 -25.21
CA VAL A 237 -10.32 16.43 -25.67
C VAL A 237 -9.77 15.28 -24.83
N TRP A 238 -9.94 15.34 -23.51
CA TRP A 238 -9.45 14.29 -22.62
C TRP A 238 -10.18 12.95 -22.80
N SER A 239 -11.49 12.98 -23.08
CA SER A 239 -12.26 11.81 -23.51
C SER A 239 -11.70 11.21 -24.82
N GLY A 240 -11.37 12.05 -25.80
CA GLY A 240 -10.72 11.64 -27.05
C GLY A 240 -9.36 10.99 -26.81
N LEU A 241 -8.53 11.54 -25.92
CA LEU A 241 -7.25 10.95 -25.55
C LEU A 241 -7.43 9.60 -24.85
N ALA A 242 -8.44 9.43 -23.98
CA ALA A 242 -8.79 8.12 -23.41
C ALA A 242 -9.25 7.12 -24.49
N GLY A 243 -9.92 7.59 -25.54
CA GLY A 243 -10.20 6.81 -26.75
C GLY A 243 -8.93 6.35 -27.50
N LEU A 244 -7.87 7.17 -27.51
CA LEU A 244 -6.56 6.75 -28.04
C LEU A 244 -5.91 5.66 -27.18
N VAL A 245 -6.10 5.69 -25.86
CA VAL A 245 -5.66 4.59 -24.96
C VAL A 245 -6.38 3.29 -25.31
N PHE A 246 -7.68 3.36 -25.57
CA PHE A 246 -8.45 2.21 -26.05
C PHE A 246 -7.90 1.66 -27.37
N LEU A 247 -7.62 2.54 -28.33
CA LEU A 247 -7.06 2.16 -29.62
C LEU A 247 -5.64 1.57 -29.49
N ASN A 248 -4.76 2.21 -28.72
CA ASN A 248 -3.44 1.68 -28.41
C ASN A 248 -3.56 0.29 -27.79
N CYS A 249 -4.58 0.09 -26.96
CA CYS A 249 -4.84 -1.19 -26.33
C CYS A 249 -5.24 -2.27 -27.30
N PHE A 250 -6.21 -1.95 -28.14
CA PHE A 250 -6.71 -2.83 -29.18
C PHE A 250 -5.59 -3.29 -30.12
N LEU A 251 -4.66 -2.40 -30.47
CA LEU A 251 -3.58 -2.67 -31.44
C LEU A 251 -2.34 -3.34 -30.86
N ASN A 252 -2.00 -3.11 -29.58
CA ASN A 252 -0.70 -3.50 -29.02
C ASN A 252 -0.74 -4.54 -27.89
N TRP A 253 -1.79 -4.62 -27.05
CA TRP A 253 -1.81 -5.64 -25.97
C TRP A 253 -2.14 -7.03 -26.49
N PRO A 254 -1.45 -8.08 -26.04
CA PRO A 254 -1.70 -9.44 -26.52
C PRO A 254 -3.03 -9.99 -26.01
N GLY A 255 -3.59 -10.97 -26.73
CA GLY A 255 -4.74 -11.76 -26.26
C GLY A 255 -4.37 -12.74 -25.14
N GLU A 256 -3.13 -13.24 -25.16
CA GLU A 256 -2.55 -14.11 -24.15
C GLU A 256 -2.15 -13.32 -22.90
N SER A 257 -2.26 -13.95 -21.71
CA SER A 257 -1.78 -13.36 -20.46
C SER A 257 -0.25 -13.36 -20.38
N PHE A 258 0.32 -12.41 -19.63
CA PHE A 258 1.76 -12.37 -19.42
C PHE A 258 2.18 -13.47 -18.44
N PRO A 259 3.10 -14.38 -18.81
CA PRO A 259 3.52 -15.48 -17.94
C PRO A 259 4.15 -14.94 -16.65
N ALA A 260 3.84 -15.58 -15.52
CA ALA A 260 4.42 -15.16 -14.25
C ALA A 260 5.93 -15.48 -14.22
N PRO A 261 6.73 -14.77 -13.41
CA PRO A 261 8.17 -15.00 -13.31
C PRO A 261 8.54 -16.41 -12.86
N GLU A 262 7.68 -17.01 -12.03
CA GLU A 262 7.82 -18.36 -11.52
C GLU A 262 7.62 -19.37 -12.64
N ASP A 263 6.64 -19.14 -13.51
CA ASP A 263 6.40 -19.95 -14.71
C ASP A 263 7.56 -19.84 -15.70
N ILE A 264 8.17 -18.66 -15.85
CA ILE A 264 9.35 -18.44 -16.70
C ILE A 264 10.57 -19.18 -16.14
N ARG A 265 10.77 -19.14 -14.81
CA ARG A 265 11.88 -19.85 -14.16
C ARG A 265 11.67 -21.37 -14.23
N TYR A 266 10.46 -21.85 -13.94
CA TYR A 266 10.10 -23.27 -14.08
C TYR A 266 10.27 -23.74 -15.53
N THR A 267 9.79 -23.00 -16.52
CA THR A 267 9.97 -23.35 -17.94
C THR A 267 11.45 -23.36 -18.33
N LYS A 268 12.27 -22.45 -17.80
CA LYS A 268 13.72 -22.46 -18.02
C LYS A 268 14.40 -23.63 -17.32
N GLU A 269 14.03 -23.94 -16.08
CA GLU A 269 14.57 -25.06 -15.31
C GLU A 269 14.16 -26.41 -15.92
N VAL A 270 12.92 -26.55 -16.40
CA VAL A 270 12.44 -27.74 -17.13
C VAL A 270 13.08 -27.85 -18.50
N LYS A 271 13.26 -26.75 -19.26
CA LYS A 271 14.00 -26.78 -20.52
C LYS A 271 15.48 -27.09 -20.32
N LEU A 272 16.11 -26.54 -19.27
CA LEU A 272 17.50 -26.81 -18.95
C LEU A 272 17.66 -28.25 -18.42
N SER A 273 16.73 -28.75 -17.61
CA SER A 273 16.72 -30.13 -17.10
C SER A 273 16.43 -31.14 -18.22
N GLY A 274 15.51 -30.83 -19.15
CA GLY A 274 15.26 -31.64 -20.35
C GLY A 274 16.45 -31.67 -21.29
N MET A 275 17.15 -30.54 -21.47
CA MET A 275 18.36 -30.44 -22.29
C MET A 275 19.59 -31.08 -21.60
N VAL A 276 19.58 -31.23 -20.28
CA VAL A 276 20.59 -31.98 -19.50
C VAL A 276 20.28 -33.48 -19.46
N MET A 277 19.02 -33.89 -19.62
CA MET A 277 18.62 -35.31 -19.72
C MET A 277 18.92 -35.90 -21.12
N ASP A 278 19.04 -35.07 -22.15
CA ASP A 278 19.32 -35.49 -23.53
C ASP A 278 20.78 -35.93 -23.79
N ASP A 279 21.70 -35.76 -22.82
CA ASP A 279 23.13 -36.07 -23.00
C ASP A 279 23.55 -37.44 -22.44
N LYS A 280 22.58 -38.33 -22.11
CA LYS A 280 22.88 -39.66 -21.55
C LYS A 280 22.15 -40.87 -22.14
N VAL A 281 21.46 -40.74 -23.28
CA VAL A 281 20.89 -41.92 -23.96
C VAL A 281 21.23 -41.91 -25.44
N THR A 282 22.42 -42.43 -25.76
CA THR A 282 22.74 -42.97 -27.08
C THR A 282 22.01 -44.30 -27.23
N GLY A 283 21.12 -44.44 -28.23
CA GLY A 283 20.54 -45.73 -28.58
C GLY A 283 19.22 -45.66 -29.37
N ASP A 284 19.34 -45.62 -30.69
CA ASP A 284 18.37 -45.94 -31.75
C ASP A 284 16.97 -46.46 -31.35
N ARG A 285 15.95 -45.60 -31.48
CA ARG A 285 14.74 -45.79 -32.32
C ARG A 285 13.65 -44.76 -32.00
N PHE A 286 12.90 -44.41 -33.06
CA PHE A 286 11.50 -43.98 -33.04
C PHE A 286 11.17 -42.47 -33.04
N TYR A 287 11.31 -41.86 -34.23
CA TYR A 287 10.35 -40.87 -34.71
C TYR A 287 9.02 -41.58 -35.02
N SER A 288 8.03 -41.47 -34.13
CA SER A 288 6.58 -41.44 -34.41
C SER A 288 5.81 -41.92 -33.18
N HIS A 289 5.17 -41.02 -32.44
CA HIS A 289 3.86 -41.19 -31.78
C HIS A 289 3.65 -40.07 -30.76
N VAL A 290 3.26 -38.88 -31.25
CA VAL A 290 2.57 -37.88 -30.42
C VAL A 290 1.43 -37.29 -31.25
N THR A 291 0.44 -38.12 -31.59
CA THR A 291 -0.87 -37.66 -32.12
C THR A 291 -2.03 -38.61 -31.80
N THR A 292 -1.90 -39.56 -30.87
CA THR A 292 -2.98 -40.52 -30.58
C THR A 292 -3.01 -40.98 -29.12
N VAL A 293 -3.28 -40.08 -28.18
CA VAL A 293 -3.84 -40.42 -26.85
C VAL A 293 -4.73 -39.27 -26.33
N GLU A 294 -5.77 -38.88 -27.08
CA GLU A 294 -6.89 -38.08 -26.54
C GLU A 294 -8.25 -38.81 -26.67
N GLU A 295 -8.28 -40.00 -27.26
CA GLU A 295 -9.47 -40.83 -27.34
C GLU A 295 -9.17 -42.22 -26.77
N LYS A 296 -9.56 -42.44 -25.49
CA LYS A 296 -10.07 -43.72 -24.92
C LYS A 296 -9.89 -43.80 -23.39
N MET A 297 -10.45 -42.85 -22.64
CA MET A 297 -10.87 -43.13 -21.26
C MET A 297 -12.20 -42.45 -20.94
N ALA A 298 -13.25 -42.95 -21.59
CA ALA A 298 -14.60 -42.93 -21.04
C ALA A 298 -15.14 -44.38 -21.08
N ALA A 299 -15.70 -44.82 -19.96
CA ALA A 299 -16.37 -46.10 -19.67
C ALA A 299 -15.50 -47.31 -19.25
N LYS A 300 -15.49 -47.62 -17.94
CA LYS A 300 -16.41 -48.60 -17.31
C LYS A 300 -16.19 -48.72 -15.79
N GLN A 301 -17.30 -48.97 -15.08
CA GLN A 301 -17.43 -49.27 -13.64
C GLN A 301 -17.07 -50.73 -13.32
N GLN A 302 -16.54 -51.02 -12.12
CA GLN A 302 -16.88 -52.18 -11.23
C GLN A 302 -16.10 -52.11 -9.87
N GLU A 303 -16.77 -52.33 -8.74
CA GLU A 303 -16.24 -52.65 -7.37
C GLU A 303 -16.20 -54.20 -7.13
N PRO A 304 -15.77 -54.79 -5.98
CA PRO A 304 -14.60 -54.57 -5.08
C PRO A 304 -13.82 -55.88 -4.66
N ASP A 305 -12.61 -55.69 -4.05
CA ASP A 305 -11.85 -56.54 -3.06
C ASP A 305 -11.12 -57.86 -3.48
N PRO A 306 -10.14 -58.44 -2.70
CA PRO A 306 -9.07 -57.91 -1.82
C PRO A 306 -7.65 -58.53 -2.11
N SER A 307 -6.60 -58.03 -1.41
CA SER A 307 -5.37 -58.75 -0.95
C SER A 307 -3.97 -58.27 -1.41
N SER A 308 -3.09 -58.14 -0.40
CA SER A 308 -1.61 -57.99 -0.39
C SER A 308 -0.99 -56.59 -0.57
N GLU A 309 -1.05 -55.83 0.53
CA GLU A 309 0.07 -55.21 1.27
C GLU A 309 1.39 -54.78 0.58
N GLN A 310 1.75 -53.51 0.90
CA GLN A 310 3.09 -52.91 1.14
C GLN A 310 3.75 -52.02 0.05
N LEU A 311 3.50 -50.69 0.13
CA LEU A 311 4.46 -49.62 0.51
C LEU A 311 3.79 -48.24 0.33
N PRO A 312 3.82 -47.31 1.31
CA PRO A 312 3.25 -45.97 1.12
C PRO A 312 4.21 -45.10 0.31
N THR A 313 4.04 -45.09 -1.01
CA THR A 313 4.62 -44.04 -1.88
C THR A 313 3.61 -42.89 -1.95
N GLY A 314 3.52 -42.15 -0.85
CA GLY A 314 2.72 -40.93 -0.75
C GLY A 314 3.62 -39.71 -0.78
N GLU A 315 4.24 -39.41 -1.92
CA GLU A 315 4.57 -38.00 -2.19
C GLU A 315 3.26 -37.29 -2.53
N GLN A 316 2.56 -36.91 -1.47
CA GLN A 316 1.55 -35.88 -1.54
C GLN A 316 2.21 -34.65 -2.17
N THR A 317 1.72 -34.25 -3.34
CA THR A 317 1.82 -32.88 -3.82
C THR A 317 1.42 -31.96 -2.67
N GLN A 318 2.41 -31.39 -1.98
CA GLN A 318 2.14 -30.43 -0.89
C GLN A 318 1.48 -29.21 -1.52
N GLY A 319 0.14 -29.19 -1.50
CA GLY A 319 -0.63 -27.98 -1.68
C GLY A 319 -0.14 -26.95 -0.66
N GLY A 320 0.16 -25.75 -1.11
CA GLY A 320 0.59 -24.65 -0.23
C GLY A 320 -0.39 -24.41 0.93
N PRO A 321 0.01 -23.65 1.96
CA PRO A 321 -0.85 -23.39 3.11
C PRO A 321 -2.22 -22.85 2.64
N PRO A 322 -3.33 -23.27 3.27
CA PRO A 322 -4.66 -22.87 2.81
C PRO A 322 -4.84 -21.34 2.88
N PHE A 323 -5.54 -20.76 1.90
CA PHE A 323 -5.76 -19.31 1.79
C PHE A 323 -6.31 -18.67 3.08
N ARG A 324 -7.23 -19.35 3.76
CA ARG A 324 -7.81 -18.91 5.04
C ARG A 324 -6.75 -18.69 6.12
N SER A 325 -5.69 -19.51 6.14
CA SER A 325 -4.57 -19.34 7.09
C SER A 325 -3.76 -18.08 6.78
N SER A 326 -3.66 -17.67 5.51
CA SER A 326 -2.99 -16.42 5.13
C SER A 326 -3.82 -15.19 5.53
N VAL A 327 -5.13 -15.22 5.31
CA VAL A 327 -6.04 -14.11 5.67
C VAL A 327 -6.15 -13.93 7.19
N CYS A 328 -6.22 -15.02 7.96
CA CYS A 328 -6.27 -14.94 9.43
C CYS A 328 -4.88 -14.77 10.07
N SER A 329 -3.84 -14.55 9.28
CA SER A 329 -2.49 -14.38 9.85
C SER A 329 -2.37 -13.02 10.53
N PRO A 330 -1.70 -12.96 11.70
CA PRO A 330 -1.56 -11.71 12.45
C PRO A 330 -0.81 -10.62 11.67
N ILE A 331 0.14 -11.01 10.80
CA ILE A 331 0.86 -10.06 9.93
C ILE A 331 -0.11 -9.33 8.99
N PHE A 332 -1.03 -10.07 8.36
CA PHE A 332 -2.04 -9.51 7.48
C PHE A 332 -3.03 -8.63 8.23
N LEU A 333 -3.50 -9.06 9.41
CA LEU A 333 -4.43 -8.26 10.21
C LEU A 333 -3.82 -6.93 10.67
N TRP A 334 -2.56 -6.93 11.11
CA TRP A 334 -1.86 -5.69 11.46
C TRP A 334 -1.59 -4.80 10.25
N SER A 335 -1.30 -5.38 9.07
CA SER A 335 -1.14 -4.59 7.84
C SER A 335 -2.46 -4.01 7.36
N LEU A 336 -3.59 -4.71 7.51
CA LEU A 336 -4.92 -4.16 7.24
C LEU A 336 -5.18 -2.90 8.06
N ILE A 337 -4.97 -2.94 9.38
CA ILE A 337 -5.18 -1.79 10.26
C ILE A 337 -4.27 -0.62 9.86
N THR A 338 -2.98 -0.89 9.65
CA THR A 338 -1.99 0.14 9.29
C THR A 338 -2.35 0.81 7.96
N MET A 339 -2.76 0.03 6.96
CA MET A 339 -3.14 0.53 5.65
C MET A 339 -4.45 1.30 5.69
N ALA A 340 -5.48 0.79 6.35
CA ALA A 340 -6.77 1.45 6.47
C ALA A 340 -6.62 2.84 7.13
N MET A 341 -5.88 2.92 8.24
CA MET A 341 -5.64 4.20 8.93
C MET A 341 -4.85 5.19 8.07
N THR A 342 -3.77 4.72 7.44
CA THR A 342 -2.93 5.57 6.60
C THR A 342 -3.68 6.08 5.37
N GLN A 343 -4.45 5.19 4.73
CA GLN A 343 -5.24 5.52 3.54
C GLN A 343 -6.34 6.52 3.87
N LEU A 344 -7.06 6.33 4.98
CA LEU A 344 -8.09 7.27 5.45
C LEU A 344 -7.50 8.67 5.63
N ARG A 345 -6.34 8.79 6.30
CA ARG A 345 -5.71 10.09 6.53
C ARG A 345 -5.30 10.79 5.24
N ILE A 346 -4.65 10.06 4.33
CA ILE A 346 -4.21 10.56 3.03
C ILE A 346 -5.40 11.03 2.20
N ILE A 347 -6.44 10.19 2.12
CA ILE A 347 -7.65 10.49 1.35
C ILE A 347 -8.42 11.68 1.93
N PHE A 348 -8.62 11.70 3.25
CA PHE A 348 -9.27 12.82 3.94
C PHE A 348 -8.53 14.14 3.67
N PHE A 349 -7.19 14.14 3.73
CA PHE A 349 -6.42 15.33 3.40
C PHE A 349 -6.70 15.81 1.98
N MET A 350 -6.68 14.94 0.97
CA MET A 350 -6.94 15.32 -0.43
C MET A 350 -8.35 15.88 -0.65
N GLY A 351 -9.36 15.37 0.08
CA GLY A 351 -10.74 15.88 0.01
C GLY A 351 -10.93 17.21 0.74
N ALA A 352 -10.28 17.38 1.89
CA ALA A 352 -10.47 18.52 2.79
C ALA A 352 -9.47 19.67 2.58
N MET A 353 -8.38 19.45 1.83
CA MET A 353 -7.23 20.37 1.75
C MET A 353 -7.62 21.81 1.40
N ASN A 354 -8.48 22.00 0.39
CA ASN A 354 -8.88 23.34 -0.02
C ASN A 354 -9.54 24.11 1.15
N LYS A 355 -10.43 23.46 1.91
CA LYS A 355 -11.06 24.07 3.10
C LYS A 355 -10.09 24.27 4.26
N MET A 356 -9.16 23.35 4.47
CA MET A 356 -8.13 23.54 5.49
C MET A 356 -7.22 24.73 5.18
N LEU A 357 -6.85 24.92 3.90
CA LEU A 357 -6.08 26.08 3.46
C LEU A 357 -6.88 27.37 3.55
N GLU A 358 -8.18 27.33 3.20
CA GLU A 358 -9.09 28.47 3.36
C GLU A 358 -9.16 28.90 4.83
N PHE A 359 -9.32 27.96 5.76
CA PHE A 359 -9.34 28.22 7.20
C PHE A 359 -8.01 28.82 7.70
N LEU A 360 -6.85 28.40 7.18
CA LEU A 360 -5.56 28.98 7.54
C LEU A 360 -5.38 30.43 7.08
N VAL A 361 -6.15 30.89 6.09
CA VAL A 361 -6.12 32.28 5.61
C VAL A 361 -7.18 33.12 6.32
N THR A 362 -8.39 32.59 6.45
CA THR A 362 -9.52 33.33 7.05
C THR A 362 -9.56 33.25 8.57
N HIS A 363 -8.82 32.32 9.18
CA HIS A 363 -8.87 31.97 10.60
C HIS A 363 -10.30 31.71 11.12
N GLY A 364 -11.20 31.25 10.23
CA GLY A 364 -12.59 30.95 10.58
C GLY A 364 -13.44 32.20 10.86
N ASP A 365 -13.08 33.37 10.32
CA ASP A 365 -13.90 34.57 10.42
C ASP A 365 -15.32 34.31 9.87
N PRO A 366 -16.39 34.48 10.68
CA PRO A 366 -17.76 34.26 10.22
C PRO A 366 -18.27 35.32 9.24
N HIS A 367 -17.64 36.50 9.17
CA HIS A 367 -18.02 37.57 8.24
C HIS A 367 -16.78 38.16 7.54
N PRO A 368 -16.09 37.36 6.70
CA PRO A 368 -14.85 37.77 6.07
C PRO A 368 -15.09 38.94 5.12
N SER A 369 -14.16 39.90 5.10
CA SER A 369 -14.20 40.99 4.12
C SER A 369 -14.04 40.44 2.70
N LYS A 370 -14.54 41.15 1.69
CA LYS A 370 -14.39 40.76 0.28
C LYS A 370 -12.91 40.60 -0.12
N GLU A 371 -12.04 41.44 0.43
CA GLU A 371 -10.59 41.37 0.22
C GLU A 371 -10.00 40.06 0.77
N LEU A 372 -10.41 39.66 1.97
CA LEU A 372 -9.96 38.42 2.61
C LEU A 372 -10.44 37.18 1.85
N LEU A 373 -11.67 37.20 1.33
CA LEU A 373 -12.19 36.12 0.49
C LEU A 373 -11.40 35.96 -0.82
N MET A 374 -11.10 37.08 -1.50
CA MET A 374 -10.28 37.05 -2.71
C MET A 374 -8.86 36.54 -2.43
N GLU A 375 -8.26 36.93 -1.31
CA GLU A 375 -6.96 36.42 -0.89
C GLU A 375 -7.02 34.91 -0.62
N ALA A 376 -8.03 34.43 0.09
CA ALA A 376 -8.21 33.01 0.37
C ALA A 376 -8.36 32.19 -0.92
N GLU A 377 -9.19 32.63 -1.87
CA GLU A 377 -9.35 31.95 -3.17
C GLU A 377 -8.03 31.87 -3.95
N GLN A 378 -7.27 32.96 -3.99
CA GLN A 378 -5.98 33.01 -4.68
C GLN A 378 -4.95 32.08 -4.01
N GLN A 379 -4.83 32.13 -2.69
CA GLN A 379 -3.90 31.29 -1.92
C GLN A 379 -4.28 29.81 -2.05
N VAL A 380 -5.54 29.45 -1.86
CA VAL A 380 -6.04 28.07 -2.01
C VAL A 380 -5.75 27.55 -3.43
N GLY A 381 -6.02 28.36 -4.47
CA GLY A 381 -5.71 27.99 -5.85
C GLY A 381 -4.22 27.74 -6.10
N PHE A 382 -3.36 28.59 -5.55
CA PHE A 382 -1.89 28.45 -5.66
C PHE A 382 -1.41 27.19 -4.93
N TYR A 383 -1.73 27.02 -3.65
CA TYR A 383 -1.28 25.87 -2.85
C TYR A 383 -1.87 24.54 -3.35
N SER A 384 -3.11 24.54 -3.85
CA SER A 384 -3.71 23.35 -4.47
C SER A 384 -2.94 22.92 -5.73
N SER A 385 -2.51 23.89 -6.55
CA SER A 385 -1.68 23.64 -7.73
C SER A 385 -0.27 23.16 -7.34
N VAL A 386 0.33 23.74 -6.30
CA VAL A 386 1.64 23.32 -5.76
C VAL A 386 1.56 21.89 -5.24
N PHE A 387 0.58 21.56 -4.38
CA PHE A 387 0.35 20.21 -3.87
C PHE A 387 0.21 19.20 -5.02
N GLY A 388 -0.58 19.55 -6.02
CA GLY A 388 -0.79 18.74 -7.21
C GLY A 388 0.48 18.50 -8.02
N SER A 389 1.30 19.55 -8.24
CA SER A 389 2.58 19.44 -8.94
C SER A 389 3.60 18.56 -8.19
N LEU A 390 3.62 18.66 -6.86
CA LEU A 390 4.51 17.88 -6.01
C LEU A 390 4.21 16.38 -6.09
N GLN A 391 3.01 15.96 -6.52
CA GLN A 391 2.69 14.55 -6.72
C GLN A 391 3.59 13.87 -7.77
N LEU A 392 4.21 14.61 -8.69
CA LEU A 392 5.22 14.07 -9.61
C LEU A 392 6.44 13.49 -8.89
N LEU A 393 6.73 13.92 -7.67
CA LEU A 393 7.81 13.35 -6.85
C LEU A 393 7.59 11.85 -6.58
N CYS A 394 6.36 11.34 -6.68
CA CYS A 394 6.06 9.91 -6.61
C CYS A 394 6.81 9.06 -7.66
N LEU A 395 7.14 9.63 -8.84
CA LEU A 395 7.99 8.94 -9.82
C LEU A 395 9.39 8.63 -9.30
N LEU A 396 9.90 9.45 -8.38
CA LEU A 396 11.24 9.32 -7.79
C LEU A 396 11.21 8.59 -6.44
N THR A 397 10.20 8.85 -5.62
CA THR A 397 10.09 8.27 -4.28
C THR A 397 9.70 6.78 -4.32
N CYS A 398 8.86 6.34 -5.25
CA CYS A 398 8.50 4.92 -5.39
C CYS A 398 9.71 4.00 -5.71
N PRO A 399 10.61 4.35 -6.65
CA PRO A 399 11.88 3.63 -6.81
C PRO A 399 12.78 3.64 -5.57
N LEU A 400 12.82 4.75 -4.83
CA LEU A 400 13.63 4.89 -3.61
C LEU A 400 13.21 3.90 -2.53
N ILE A 401 11.91 3.76 -2.27
CA ILE A 401 11.43 2.77 -1.29
C ILE A 401 11.62 1.33 -1.80
N GLY A 402 11.47 1.10 -3.11
CA GLY A 402 11.80 -0.19 -3.73
C GLY A 402 13.25 -0.58 -3.49
N TYR A 403 14.18 0.37 -3.63
CA TYR A 403 15.59 0.18 -3.32
C TYR A 403 15.83 -0.17 -1.84
N ILE A 404 15.12 0.47 -0.90
CA ILE A 404 15.19 0.14 0.53
C ILE A 404 14.69 -1.29 0.77
N MET A 405 13.62 -1.72 0.08
CA MET A 405 13.07 -3.07 0.20
C MET A 405 14.01 -4.14 -0.39
N ASP A 406 14.72 -3.81 -1.45
CA ASP A 406 15.71 -4.69 -2.10
C ASP A 406 17.13 -4.55 -1.50
N TRP A 407 17.30 -3.75 -0.44
CA TRP A 407 18.60 -3.49 0.17
C TRP A 407 19.31 -4.77 0.63
N ARG A 408 20.53 -4.98 0.15
CA ARG A 408 21.37 -6.17 0.43
C ARG A 408 20.72 -7.52 0.10
N MET A 409 19.73 -7.55 -0.77
CA MET A 409 19.15 -8.81 -1.26
C MET A 409 20.14 -9.65 -2.08
N LYS A 410 21.12 -9.00 -2.74
CA LYS A 410 22.19 -9.69 -3.50
C LYS A 410 23.10 -10.56 -2.62
N GLU A 411 23.27 -10.20 -1.34
CA GLU A 411 24.08 -10.99 -0.38
C GLU A 411 23.37 -12.29 0.08
N CYS A 412 22.11 -12.50 -0.35
CA CYS A 412 21.32 -13.69 -0.04
C CYS A 412 21.34 -14.74 -1.16
N ASP A 413 21.82 -14.38 -2.35
CA ASP A 413 21.96 -15.32 -3.45
C ASP A 413 23.29 -16.07 -3.32
N VAL A 414 23.29 -17.37 -3.62
CA VAL A 414 24.51 -18.18 -3.65
C VAL A 414 25.15 -17.94 -5.01
N ASP A 415 26.37 -17.39 -5.02
CA ASP A 415 27.16 -17.37 -6.25
C ASP A 415 27.39 -18.82 -6.67
N GLN A 416 26.87 -19.21 -7.84
CA GLN A 416 27.05 -20.57 -8.39
C GLN A 416 28.54 -20.95 -8.56
N SER A 417 29.44 -19.96 -8.49
CA SER A 417 30.89 -20.12 -8.55
C SER A 417 31.56 -20.45 -7.21
N GLN A 418 30.85 -20.42 -6.07
CA GLN A 418 31.41 -20.79 -4.75
C GLN A 418 30.44 -21.65 -3.91
N PRO A 419 30.89 -22.80 -3.36
CA PRO A 419 30.07 -23.67 -2.52
C PRO A 419 29.92 -23.17 -1.07
N GLU A 420 30.03 -21.85 -0.84
CA GLU A 420 29.80 -21.29 0.49
C GLU A 420 28.30 -21.10 0.75
N PRO A 421 27.81 -21.42 1.97
CA PRO A 421 26.43 -21.14 2.33
C PRO A 421 26.17 -19.62 2.27
N PRO A 422 24.95 -19.20 1.89
CA PRO A 422 24.65 -17.77 1.77
C PRO A 422 24.90 -17.06 3.09
N LYS A 423 25.63 -15.93 3.02
CA LYS A 423 26.03 -15.12 4.20
C LYS A 423 24.83 -14.64 5.02
N ARG A 424 23.65 -14.55 4.40
CA ARG A 424 22.41 -14.08 5.02
C ARG A 424 21.19 -14.84 4.55
N ASP A 425 20.26 -15.07 5.48
CA ASP A 425 19.00 -15.70 5.17
C ASP A 425 18.04 -14.75 4.43
N ARG A 426 17.63 -15.14 3.22
CA ARG A 426 16.78 -14.34 2.35
C ARG A 426 15.44 -13.95 2.97
N LYS A 427 14.78 -14.88 3.69
CA LYS A 427 13.46 -14.60 4.31
C LYS A 427 13.60 -13.59 5.44
N ILE A 428 14.62 -13.73 6.29
CA ILE A 428 14.88 -12.80 7.39
C ILE A 428 15.29 -11.42 6.86
N GLN A 429 16.09 -11.36 5.79
CA GLN A 429 16.51 -10.10 5.20
C GLN A 429 15.34 -9.34 4.57
N LYS A 430 14.49 -10.00 3.77
CA LYS A 430 13.26 -9.40 3.22
C LYS A 430 12.36 -8.83 4.33
N LEU A 431 12.15 -9.60 5.39
CA LEU A 431 11.37 -9.16 6.54
C LEU A 431 12.01 -7.95 7.24
N THR A 432 13.34 -7.93 7.37
CA THR A 432 14.08 -6.81 7.98
C THR A 432 13.95 -5.53 7.16
N ASN A 433 14.06 -5.63 5.84
CA ASN A 433 13.89 -4.49 4.94
C ASN A 433 12.45 -3.97 4.98
N ALA A 434 11.45 -4.86 5.00
CA ALA A 434 10.05 -4.49 5.17
C ALA A 434 9.80 -3.76 6.50
N ILE A 435 10.36 -4.24 7.63
CA ILE A 435 10.27 -3.56 8.93
C ILE A 435 10.80 -2.13 8.84
N ARG A 436 11.99 -1.94 8.24
CA ARG A 436 12.60 -0.61 8.09
C ARG A 436 11.75 0.31 7.23
N ALA A 437 11.25 -0.21 6.12
CA ALA A 437 10.38 0.53 5.21
C ALA A 437 9.10 1.01 5.94
N PHE A 438 8.41 0.14 6.67
CA PHE A 438 7.23 0.53 7.46
C PHE A 438 7.54 1.52 8.59
N ILE A 439 8.69 1.41 9.27
CA ILE A 439 9.08 2.39 10.29
C ILE A 439 9.27 3.77 9.66
N ILE A 440 10.00 3.86 8.54
CA ILE A 440 10.24 5.12 7.82
C ILE A 440 8.90 5.72 7.38
N THR A 441 8.03 4.92 6.77
CA THR A 441 6.71 5.36 6.30
C THR A 441 5.84 5.89 7.44
N ASN A 442 5.80 5.22 8.59
CA ASN A 442 5.02 5.67 9.74
C ASN A 442 5.60 6.91 10.42
N VAL A 443 6.93 7.05 10.48
CA VAL A 443 7.58 8.27 10.96
C VAL A 443 7.19 9.45 10.06
N LEU A 444 7.26 9.28 8.74
CA LEU A 444 6.82 10.31 7.79
C LEU A 444 5.33 10.63 7.96
N LEU A 445 4.47 9.64 8.16
CA LEU A 445 3.03 9.86 8.41
C LEU A 445 2.76 10.68 9.69
N VAL A 446 3.51 10.42 10.77
CA VAL A 446 3.42 11.21 12.00
C VAL A 446 3.96 12.60 11.79
N THR A 447 5.11 12.76 11.13
CA THR A 447 5.68 14.07 10.80
C THR A 447 4.72 14.90 9.97
N PHE A 448 4.10 14.31 8.94
CA PHE A 448 3.04 14.94 8.16
C PHE A 448 1.93 15.46 9.07
N GLY A 449 1.48 14.64 10.01
CA GLY A 449 0.42 15.02 10.92
C GLY A 449 0.77 16.11 11.92
N VAL A 450 2.01 16.15 12.41
CA VAL A 450 2.48 17.22 13.28
C VAL A 450 2.56 18.54 12.52
N ILE A 451 3.06 18.53 11.27
CA ILE A 451 3.17 19.73 10.44
C ILE A 451 1.78 20.29 10.11
N GLN A 452 0.79 19.44 9.87
CA GLN A 452 -0.60 19.89 9.61
C GLN A 452 -1.26 20.61 10.78
N MET A 453 -0.77 20.43 12.01
CA MET A 453 -1.29 21.16 13.17
C MET A 453 -0.67 22.55 13.31
N ILE A 454 0.35 22.88 12.51
CA ILE A 454 1.01 24.18 12.54
C ILE A 454 0.17 25.18 11.72
N ASP A 455 -0.31 26.22 12.38
CA ASP A 455 -1.02 27.34 11.77
C ASP A 455 -0.03 28.27 11.03
N ASN A 456 0.50 27.78 9.91
CA ASN A 456 1.41 28.52 9.05
C ASN A 456 1.33 28.00 7.62
N LEU A 457 0.88 28.86 6.70
CA LEU A 457 0.64 28.50 5.30
C LEU A 457 1.93 28.05 4.55
N PRO A 458 3.06 28.77 4.59
CA PRO A 458 4.31 28.32 3.97
C PRO A 458 4.81 26.94 4.44
N VAL A 459 4.65 26.64 5.74
CA VAL A 459 5.07 25.36 6.32
C VAL A 459 4.27 24.18 5.74
N GLN A 460 3.05 24.40 5.24
CA GLN A 460 2.24 23.35 4.62
C GLN A 460 2.86 22.79 3.32
N ILE A 461 3.77 23.50 2.65
CA ILE A 461 4.51 22.93 1.51
C ILE A 461 5.32 21.69 1.96
N ILE A 462 5.85 21.70 3.18
CA ILE A 462 6.56 20.54 3.73
C ILE A 462 5.57 19.39 3.96
N SER A 463 4.37 19.68 4.47
CA SER A 463 3.33 18.66 4.65
C SER A 463 2.94 18.01 3.32
N PHE A 464 2.88 18.78 2.23
CA PHE A 464 2.61 18.28 0.87
C PHE A 464 3.69 17.30 0.39
N ILE A 465 4.97 17.62 0.61
CA ILE A 465 6.09 16.74 0.24
C ILE A 465 6.02 15.44 1.05
N VAL A 466 5.86 15.54 2.37
CA VAL A 466 5.82 14.37 3.25
C VAL A 466 4.61 13.50 2.92
N HIS A 467 3.43 14.09 2.69
CA HIS A 467 2.23 13.39 2.23
C HIS A 467 2.50 12.59 0.96
N THR A 468 3.12 13.24 -0.05
CA THR A 468 3.44 12.62 -1.33
C THR A 468 4.38 11.42 -1.16
N MET A 469 5.40 11.54 -0.30
CA MET A 469 6.30 10.43 0.02
C MET A 469 5.56 9.26 0.68
N VAL A 470 4.73 9.53 1.69
CA VAL A 470 3.98 8.48 2.39
C VAL A 470 3.05 7.74 1.43
N ARG A 471 2.32 8.46 0.58
CA ARG A 471 1.42 7.87 -0.42
C ARG A 471 2.14 6.87 -1.34
N GLY A 472 3.30 7.23 -1.86
CA GLY A 472 4.12 6.32 -2.67
C GLY A 472 4.62 5.12 -1.86
N PHE A 473 5.11 5.37 -0.64
CA PHE A 473 5.74 4.33 0.18
C PHE A 473 4.78 3.26 0.67
N VAL A 474 3.58 3.66 1.10
CA VAL A 474 2.57 2.76 1.70
C VAL A 474 2.22 1.60 0.78
N HIS A 475 1.92 1.87 -0.49
CA HIS A 475 1.59 0.83 -1.46
C HIS A 475 2.77 -0.09 -1.77
N SER A 476 3.99 0.47 -1.91
CA SER A 476 5.20 -0.32 -2.13
C SER A 476 5.54 -1.20 -0.92
N CYS A 477 5.44 -0.69 0.31
CA CYS A 477 5.70 -1.42 1.54
C CYS A 477 4.76 -2.62 1.70
N ALA A 478 3.46 -2.44 1.47
CA ALA A 478 2.48 -3.53 1.54
C ALA A 478 2.79 -4.63 0.51
N GLY A 479 3.04 -4.24 -0.75
CA GLY A 479 3.40 -5.18 -1.81
C GLY A 479 4.66 -5.99 -1.45
N GLY A 480 5.75 -5.34 -1.05
CA GLY A 480 6.96 -6.09 -0.74
C GLY A 480 6.89 -6.91 0.57
N LEU A 481 6.05 -6.53 1.55
CA LEU A 481 5.76 -7.38 2.71
C LEU A 481 5.03 -8.65 2.30
N TYR A 482 4.01 -8.54 1.45
CA TYR A 482 3.27 -9.71 1.00
C TYR A 482 4.11 -10.65 0.15
N ALA A 483 4.98 -10.10 -0.71
CA ALA A 483 5.97 -10.87 -1.46
C ALA A 483 7.10 -11.49 -0.59
N ALA A 484 7.22 -11.07 0.67
CA ALA A 484 8.19 -11.62 1.62
C ALA A 484 7.62 -12.75 2.48
N VAL A 485 6.33 -12.66 2.85
CA VAL A 485 5.70 -13.52 3.86
C VAL A 485 4.80 -14.58 3.24
N TYR A 486 4.07 -14.27 2.15
CA TYR A 486 3.06 -15.17 1.59
C TYR A 486 3.50 -15.82 0.28
N PRO A 487 2.93 -16.98 -0.07
CA PRO A 487 3.08 -17.57 -1.39
C PRO A 487 2.60 -16.62 -2.49
N SER A 488 3.21 -16.70 -3.67
CA SER A 488 2.85 -15.95 -4.88
C SER A 488 1.38 -16.12 -5.27
N ASN A 489 0.83 -17.32 -5.13
CA ASN A 489 -0.57 -17.63 -5.42
C ASN A 489 -1.58 -16.83 -4.58
N HIS A 490 -1.19 -16.31 -3.42
CA HIS A 490 -2.07 -15.53 -2.54
C HIS A 490 -1.84 -14.02 -2.67
N PHE A 491 -0.76 -13.60 -3.33
CA PHE A 491 -0.29 -12.22 -3.35
C PHE A 491 -1.34 -11.24 -3.92
N GLY A 492 -1.91 -11.57 -5.08
CA GLY A 492 -2.90 -10.73 -5.76
C GLY A 492 -4.17 -10.56 -4.92
N THR A 493 -4.73 -11.66 -4.44
CA THR A 493 -5.96 -11.67 -3.63
C THR A 493 -5.77 -10.95 -2.29
N LEU A 494 -4.65 -11.14 -1.59
CA LEU A 494 -4.36 -10.42 -0.33
C LEU A 494 -4.22 -8.92 -0.55
N THR A 495 -3.54 -8.51 -1.62
CA THR A 495 -3.38 -7.09 -1.99
C THR A 495 -4.73 -6.46 -2.34
N GLY A 496 -5.57 -7.19 -3.08
CA GLY A 496 -6.93 -6.77 -3.42
C GLY A 496 -7.83 -6.66 -2.19
N MET A 497 -7.80 -7.65 -1.29
CA MET A 497 -8.57 -7.63 -0.04
C MET A 497 -8.15 -6.46 0.85
N GLN A 498 -6.86 -6.22 1.01
CA GLN A 498 -6.35 -5.09 1.77
C GLN A 498 -6.86 -3.76 1.22
N SER A 499 -6.78 -3.58 -0.09
CA SER A 499 -7.19 -2.35 -0.75
C SER A 499 -8.71 -2.14 -0.63
N MET A 500 -9.51 -3.20 -0.78
CA MET A 500 -10.96 -3.14 -0.59
C MET A 500 -11.36 -2.78 0.85
N ILE A 501 -10.74 -3.41 1.86
CA ILE A 501 -11.01 -3.10 3.27
C ILE A 501 -10.57 -1.66 3.60
N SER A 502 -9.41 -1.24 3.09
CA SER A 502 -8.92 0.14 3.27
C SER A 502 -9.85 1.16 2.60
N ALA A 503 -10.44 0.82 1.45
CA ALA A 503 -11.43 1.65 0.75
C ALA A 503 -12.71 1.81 1.55
N LEU A 504 -13.22 0.71 2.13
CA LEU A 504 -14.40 0.75 3.02
C LEU A 504 -14.14 1.63 4.25
N PHE A 505 -12.94 1.53 4.83
CA PHE A 505 -12.57 2.39 5.95
C PHE A 505 -12.39 3.85 5.52
N ALA A 506 -11.87 4.10 4.31
CA ALA A 506 -11.74 5.43 3.75
C ALA A 506 -13.07 6.15 3.48
N LEU A 507 -14.21 5.43 3.43
CA LEU A 507 -15.54 6.06 3.37
C LEU A 507 -15.82 6.95 4.59
N LEU A 508 -15.13 6.70 5.72
CA LEU A 508 -15.18 7.60 6.89
C LEU A 508 -14.68 9.01 6.58
N GLN A 509 -14.00 9.26 5.45
CA GLN A 509 -13.59 10.60 5.08
C GLN A 509 -14.78 11.57 4.95
N GLN A 510 -15.93 11.11 4.42
CA GLN A 510 -17.07 11.98 4.17
C GLN A 510 -17.70 12.46 5.48
N PRO A 511 -18.05 11.59 6.45
CA PRO A 511 -18.56 12.07 7.73
C PRO A 511 -17.53 12.92 8.48
N LEU A 512 -16.22 12.63 8.37
CA LEU A 512 -15.19 13.50 8.95
C LEU A 512 -15.18 14.90 8.30
N PHE A 513 -15.36 14.98 6.98
CA PHE A 513 -15.47 16.26 6.27
C PHE A 513 -16.71 17.04 6.70
N VAL A 514 -17.86 16.39 6.79
CA VAL A 514 -19.12 17.01 7.25
C VAL A 514 -19.00 17.53 8.69
N ILE A 515 -18.35 16.77 9.58
CA ILE A 515 -18.10 17.22 10.96
C ILE A 515 -17.17 18.44 10.97
N MET A 516 -16.11 18.43 10.17
CA MET A 516 -15.14 19.53 10.07
C MET A 516 -15.81 20.83 9.61
N VAL A 517 -16.58 20.79 8.53
CA VAL A 517 -17.18 22.01 7.97
C VAL A 517 -18.44 22.43 8.72
N GLY A 518 -19.25 21.47 9.22
CA GLY A 518 -20.50 21.76 9.91
C GLY A 518 -20.33 22.07 11.40
N HIS A 519 -19.93 21.08 12.21
CA HIS A 519 -19.93 21.21 13.68
C HIS A 519 -18.71 21.95 14.23
N LEU A 520 -17.58 21.89 13.53
CA LEU A 520 -16.32 22.53 13.94
C LEU A 520 -16.10 23.89 13.27
N GLY A 521 -17.08 24.42 12.52
CA GLY A 521 -16.99 25.73 11.88
C GLY A 521 -15.81 25.86 10.90
N GLY A 522 -15.36 24.75 10.32
CA GLY A 522 -14.20 24.71 9.42
C GLY A 522 -12.86 24.44 10.11
N ASP A 523 -12.78 24.41 11.44
CA ASP A 523 -11.52 24.14 12.16
C ASP A 523 -11.09 22.67 12.00
N PRO A 524 -9.93 22.40 11.38
CA PRO A 524 -9.46 21.03 11.16
C PRO A 524 -8.68 20.46 12.35
N TYR A 525 -8.40 21.24 13.41
CA TYR A 525 -7.49 20.85 14.50
C TYR A 525 -7.87 19.52 15.15
N TRP A 526 -9.11 19.37 15.59
CA TRP A 526 -9.57 18.16 16.31
C TRP A 526 -9.59 16.91 15.45
N ILE A 527 -9.94 17.06 14.16
CA ILE A 527 -9.92 15.95 13.21
C ILE A 527 -8.47 15.53 12.93
N ASN A 528 -7.58 16.49 12.69
CA ASN A 528 -6.15 16.22 12.44
C ASN A 528 -5.45 15.61 13.67
N LEU A 529 -5.78 16.06 14.88
CA LEU A 529 -5.29 15.49 16.13
C LEU A 529 -5.76 14.03 16.31
N SER A 530 -7.04 13.77 16.04
CA SER A 530 -7.61 12.42 16.13
C SER A 530 -6.96 11.47 15.12
N LEU A 531 -6.79 11.91 13.87
CA LEU A 531 -6.10 11.15 12.83
C LEU A 531 -4.60 10.97 13.13
N LEU A 532 -3.96 11.94 13.82
CA LEU A 532 -2.58 11.82 14.29
C LEU A 532 -2.42 10.75 15.36
N ILE A 533 -3.28 10.76 16.38
CA ILE A 533 -3.28 9.72 17.42
C ILE A 533 -3.51 8.35 16.78
N ALA A 534 -4.47 8.25 15.88
CA ALA A 534 -4.77 6.99 15.20
C ALA A 534 -3.62 6.53 14.26
N SER A 535 -2.83 7.46 13.71
CA SER A 535 -1.63 7.13 12.92
C SER A 535 -0.54 6.44 13.75
N LEU A 536 -0.50 6.65 15.08
CA LEU A 536 0.44 5.95 15.96
C LEU A 536 0.18 4.43 16.00
N ALA A 537 -1.04 3.98 15.74
CA ALA A 537 -1.36 2.56 15.61
C ALA A 537 -0.60 1.89 14.46
N GLY A 538 -0.13 2.66 13.46
CA GLY A 538 0.70 2.15 12.38
C GLY A 538 2.05 1.56 12.83
N PHE A 539 2.53 1.90 14.04
CA PHE A 539 3.73 1.29 14.63
C PHE A 539 3.50 -0.12 15.19
N LEU A 540 2.24 -0.57 15.33
CA LEU A 540 1.92 -1.90 15.83
C LEU A 540 2.39 -3.01 14.87
N LEU A 541 2.26 -2.79 13.56
CA LEU A 541 2.77 -3.72 12.53
C LEU A 541 4.29 -3.91 12.62
N PRO A 542 5.15 -2.87 12.49
CA PRO A 542 6.59 -3.07 12.60
C PRO A 542 7.00 -3.59 13.98
N GLY A 543 6.31 -3.20 15.06
CA GLY A 543 6.50 -3.80 16.39
C GLY A 543 6.27 -5.31 16.41
N TYR A 544 5.17 -5.77 15.83
CA TYR A 544 4.86 -7.19 15.67
C TYR A 544 5.86 -7.91 14.77
N LEU A 545 6.27 -7.31 13.66
CA LEU A 545 7.25 -7.90 12.74
C LEU A 545 8.64 -8.05 13.38
N ILE A 546 9.05 -7.11 14.26
CA ILE A 546 10.29 -7.24 15.05
C ILE A 546 10.20 -8.45 15.99
N TYR A 547 9.07 -8.61 16.69
CA TYR A 547 8.81 -9.77 17.54
C TYR A 547 8.84 -11.08 16.73
N HIS A 548 8.14 -11.13 15.60
CA HIS A 548 8.10 -12.29 14.71
C HIS A 548 9.49 -12.65 14.17
N ARG A 549 10.28 -11.66 13.75
CA ARG A 549 11.67 -11.84 13.32
C ARG A 549 12.54 -12.43 14.42
N ARG A 550 12.41 -11.96 15.67
CA ARG A 550 13.15 -12.50 16.81
C ARG A 550 12.84 -13.97 17.05
N ASN A 551 11.56 -14.36 16.92
CA ASN A 551 11.15 -15.76 17.05
C ASN A 551 11.72 -16.65 15.93
N LEU A 552 11.65 -16.20 14.68
CA LEU A 552 12.25 -16.91 13.53
C LEU A 552 13.77 -17.12 13.70
N MET A 553 14.47 -16.09 14.19
CA MET A 553 15.92 -16.19 14.47
C MET A 553 16.22 -17.21 15.58
N ARG A 554 15.41 -17.25 16.64
CA ARG A 554 15.54 -18.22 17.73
C ARG A 554 15.30 -19.65 17.26
N GLU A 555 14.26 -19.86 16.46
CA GLU A 555 13.94 -21.18 15.90
C GLU A 555 15.04 -21.69 14.98
N LYS A 556 15.57 -20.84 14.09
CA LYS A 556 16.71 -21.22 13.23
C LYS A 556 17.96 -21.53 14.03
N ARG A 557 18.26 -20.76 15.08
CA ARG A 557 19.38 -21.06 15.97
C ARG A 557 19.20 -22.43 16.63
N ARG A 558 17.98 -22.78 17.06
CA ARG A 558 17.66 -24.12 17.61
C ARG A 558 17.85 -25.22 16.57
N ILE A 559 17.41 -25.02 15.33
CA ILE A 559 17.60 -25.98 14.23
C ILE A 559 19.09 -26.15 13.90
N GLN A 560 19.87 -25.07 13.85
CA GLN A 560 21.31 -25.13 13.62
C GLN A 560 22.05 -25.85 14.74
N ILE A 561 21.68 -25.62 16.00
CA ILE A 561 22.23 -26.37 17.14
C ILE A 561 21.87 -27.85 17.04
N ARG A 562 20.59 -28.18 16.74
CA ARG A 562 20.17 -29.58 16.51
C ARG A 562 20.94 -30.24 15.36
N ARG A 563 21.21 -29.53 14.26
CA ARG A 563 22.00 -30.07 13.14
C ARG A 563 23.47 -30.27 13.50
N ARG A 564 24.05 -29.42 14.35
CA ARG A 564 25.43 -29.61 14.86
C ARG A 564 25.52 -30.78 15.84
N HIS A 565 24.47 -31.03 16.63
CA HIS A 565 24.46 -32.12 17.62
C HIS A 565 23.87 -33.44 17.10
N GLY A 566 23.17 -33.45 15.95
CA GLY A 566 22.66 -34.67 15.30
C GLY A 566 23.66 -35.39 14.41
N GLY A 567 24.90 -34.92 14.34
CA GLY A 567 26.03 -35.60 13.67
C GLY A 567 26.98 -36.33 14.64
N GLU A 568 26.79 -36.15 15.95
CA GLU A 568 27.42 -36.94 17.00
C GLU A 568 26.30 -37.71 17.70
N GLY A 569 26.51 -39.00 17.98
CA GLY A 569 25.48 -39.91 18.48
C GLY A 569 24.67 -39.34 19.65
N GLU A 570 23.39 -39.74 19.66
CA GLU A 570 22.42 -39.47 20.74
C GLU A 570 23.08 -39.47 22.14
N PRO A 571 23.07 -38.35 22.89
CA PRO A 571 23.12 -38.42 24.33
C PRO A 571 21.69 -38.74 24.80
N GLN A 572 21.50 -39.98 25.24
CA GLN A 572 20.35 -40.38 26.05
C GLN A 572 20.22 -39.45 27.26
N PHE A 573 19.25 -38.53 27.21
CA PHE A 573 18.75 -37.87 28.41
C PHE A 573 17.64 -38.73 29.03
N PRO A 574 17.62 -38.90 30.36
CA PRO A 574 16.67 -39.78 31.02
C PRO A 574 15.23 -39.28 30.85
N ARG A 575 14.35 -40.22 30.48
CA ARG A 575 12.90 -40.04 30.48
C ARG A 575 12.40 -39.87 31.92
N THR A 576 11.97 -38.68 32.29
CA THR A 576 11.00 -38.36 33.36
C THR A 576 10.59 -36.88 33.14
N CYS A 577 9.34 -36.44 33.13
CA CYS A 577 8.10 -36.91 33.73
C CYS A 577 6.93 -36.83 32.75
N ALA A 578 5.95 -37.69 33.00
CA ALA A 578 4.63 -37.67 32.38
C ALA A 578 3.96 -36.29 32.52
N GLN A 579 3.34 -35.81 31.44
CA GLN A 579 2.25 -34.86 31.53
C GLN A 579 1.03 -35.49 30.87
N THR A 580 0.06 -35.77 31.75
CA THR A 580 -1.31 -36.14 31.48
C THR A 580 -1.95 -35.14 30.51
N THR A 581 -2.59 -35.70 29.49
CA THR A 581 -3.57 -35.01 28.66
C THR A 581 -4.81 -34.64 29.47
N SER A 582 -5.27 -33.39 29.38
CA SER A 582 -6.70 -33.09 29.44
C SER A 582 -7.05 -31.94 28.47
N PRO A 583 -8.28 -31.93 27.93
CA PRO A 583 -8.65 -31.10 26.79
C PRO A 583 -9.35 -29.79 27.23
N TRP A 584 -9.16 -28.73 26.44
CA TRP A 584 -9.83 -27.41 26.50
C TRP A 584 -9.37 -26.44 27.60
N GLY A 585 -9.04 -25.20 27.19
CA GLY A 585 -8.97 -24.06 28.11
C GLY A 585 -7.95 -22.98 27.71
N LEU A 586 -8.43 -21.93 27.05
CA LEU A 586 -7.79 -20.61 26.89
C LEU A 586 -7.06 -20.15 28.17
N HIS A 587 -5.86 -19.55 28.06
CA HIS A 587 -5.44 -18.54 29.05
C HIS A 587 -4.50 -17.46 28.48
N ILE A 588 -5.01 -16.23 28.52
CA ILE A 588 -4.32 -14.93 28.46
C ILE A 588 -3.61 -14.72 29.82
N PRO A 589 -2.48 -13.99 29.91
CA PRO A 589 -2.10 -13.36 31.16
C PRO A 589 -2.02 -11.84 31.07
N ILE A 590 -2.92 -11.19 31.81
CA ILE A 590 -2.77 -9.86 32.41
C ILE A 590 -2.68 -10.13 33.93
N ASN A 591 -1.54 -9.84 34.58
CA ASN A 591 -1.48 -8.91 35.71
C ASN A 591 -0.14 -8.91 36.46
N LEU A 592 0.32 -7.67 36.60
CA LEU A 592 1.07 -7.01 37.65
C LEU A 592 0.73 -7.50 39.09
N THR A 593 1.74 -7.84 39.89
CA THR A 593 1.67 -7.68 41.36
C THR A 593 3.04 -7.36 41.95
N ILE A 594 3.08 -6.23 42.67
CA ILE A 594 4.17 -5.73 43.51
C ILE A 594 4.02 -6.36 44.91
N ASN A 595 5.10 -6.85 45.53
CA ASN A 595 5.42 -6.50 46.92
C ASN A 595 6.81 -6.95 47.40
N LEU A 596 7.51 -5.93 47.91
CA LEU A 596 8.58 -5.82 48.92
C LEU A 596 8.90 -7.04 49.83
N HIS A 597 10.20 -7.30 50.05
CA HIS A 597 10.80 -7.13 51.39
C HIS A 597 12.35 -7.03 51.40
N LEU A 598 12.82 -6.23 52.36
CA LEU A 598 14.18 -5.76 52.65
C LEU A 598 15.20 -6.80 53.16
N GLN A 599 16.46 -6.53 52.78
CA GLN A 599 17.75 -6.52 53.54
C GLN A 599 18.02 -7.49 54.70
N SER A 600 19.16 -8.20 54.63
CA SER A 600 20.29 -8.08 55.60
C SER A 600 21.51 -8.96 55.20
N PHE A 601 22.71 -8.36 55.32
CA PHE A 601 24.08 -8.94 55.23
C PHE A 601 24.55 -9.45 56.63
N PRO A 602 25.82 -9.87 56.87
CA PRO A 602 26.80 -10.73 56.16
C PRO A 602 27.38 -11.82 57.11
N VAL A 603 28.49 -12.52 56.73
CA VAL A 603 29.67 -12.93 57.56
C VAL A 603 30.29 -14.28 57.09
N SER A 604 31.59 -14.26 56.78
CA SER A 604 32.54 -15.39 56.62
C SER A 604 33.20 -15.71 57.99
N PRO A 605 33.96 -16.81 58.29
CA PRO A 605 35.01 -17.42 57.45
C PRO A 605 35.33 -18.94 57.66
N SER A 606 36.30 -19.42 56.87
CA SER A 606 37.33 -20.46 57.15
C SER A 606 36.93 -21.86 57.66
N LEU A 607 37.30 -22.91 56.89
CA LEU A 607 38.33 -23.92 57.23
C LEU A 607 38.24 -25.13 56.27
N SER A 608 39.39 -25.53 55.74
CA SER A 608 39.68 -26.81 55.06
C SER A 608 40.81 -27.48 55.87
N PRO A 609 40.95 -28.83 55.93
CA PRO A 609 41.40 -29.60 54.75
C PRO A 609 40.89 -31.06 54.62
N CYS A 610 41.03 -31.60 53.39
CA CYS A 610 41.16 -33.02 52.96
C CYS A 610 40.07 -34.04 53.36
N GLN A 611 39.61 -35.01 52.55
CA GLN A 611 39.84 -35.46 51.17
C GLN A 611 38.76 -36.56 50.96
N THR A 612 37.98 -36.53 49.88
CA THR A 612 37.62 -37.70 49.01
C THR A 612 36.56 -37.35 47.96
N CYS A 613 36.87 -37.72 46.73
CA CYS A 613 36.00 -38.06 45.59
C CYS A 613 34.78 -37.17 45.23
N HIS A 614 34.91 -36.34 44.18
CA HIS A 614 33.97 -36.35 43.04
C HIS A 614 34.50 -35.54 41.84
N CYS A 615 34.17 -36.05 40.64
CA CYS A 615 34.49 -35.57 39.30
C CYS A 615 34.58 -34.04 39.09
N LYS A 616 35.65 -33.61 38.41
CA LYS A 616 35.66 -32.40 37.59
C LYS A 616 36.12 -32.70 36.18
N SER A 617 35.21 -32.39 35.25
CA SER A 617 35.48 -32.06 33.85
C SER A 617 36.50 -30.94 33.74
N THR A 618 37.57 -31.13 32.95
CA THR A 618 38.06 -30.12 32.00
C THR A 618 39.13 -30.71 31.08
N LYS A 619 39.19 -30.18 29.85
CA LYS A 619 40.30 -30.03 28.88
C LYS A 619 39.81 -30.51 27.49
N TYR A 620 39.95 -29.81 26.38
CA TYR A 620 40.55 -28.53 25.97
C TYR A 620 39.97 -28.26 24.57
N TYR A 621 39.71 -27.00 24.18
CA TYR A 621 40.30 -26.42 22.97
C TYR A 621 39.91 -24.95 22.84
N ALA A 622 40.95 -24.12 22.76
CA ALA A 622 40.91 -22.72 22.41
C ALA A 622 40.64 -22.57 20.91
N HIS A 623 39.80 -21.60 20.53
CA HIS A 623 39.98 -20.65 19.42
C HIS A 623 38.66 -19.87 19.20
N LEU A 624 38.77 -18.59 18.84
CA LEU A 624 37.70 -17.63 18.51
C LEU A 624 36.96 -16.95 19.68
N VAL A 625 37.67 -16.09 20.42
CA VAL A 625 37.08 -14.83 20.92
C VAL A 625 37.86 -13.67 20.31
N LYS A 626 37.60 -13.42 19.03
CA LYS A 626 37.78 -12.12 18.37
C LYS A 626 36.49 -11.91 17.57
N SER A 627 35.86 -10.74 17.77
CA SER A 627 34.63 -10.28 17.11
C SER A 627 33.31 -10.62 17.83
N ALA A 628 33.12 -10.05 19.03
CA ALA A 628 31.79 -9.81 19.60
C ALA A 628 31.86 -8.63 20.60
N ALA A 629 32.29 -7.48 20.12
CA ALA A 629 32.14 -6.19 20.81
C ALA A 629 32.04 -5.07 19.77
N MET A 630 30.90 -5.02 19.07
CA MET A 630 30.44 -3.83 18.34
C MET A 630 28.98 -4.03 17.93
N SER A 631 28.07 -3.93 18.91
CA SER A 631 26.72 -3.38 18.70
C SER A 631 25.96 -3.42 20.03
N GLU A 632 26.02 -2.32 20.78
CA GLU A 632 24.87 -1.74 21.49
C GLU A 632 25.36 -0.56 22.32
N MET A 633 24.96 0.65 21.94
CA MET A 633 24.61 1.75 22.85
C MET A 633 24.03 2.90 22.01
N ALA A 634 22.72 3.06 22.07
CA ALA A 634 22.16 4.39 22.32
C ALA A 634 21.97 4.50 23.85
N PRO A 635 22.05 5.69 24.43
CA PRO A 635 20.81 6.20 25.02
C PRO A 635 20.65 7.72 24.98
N TYR A 636 19.39 8.17 25.03
CA TYR A 636 19.04 9.52 25.47
C TYR A 636 19.13 9.61 27.00
N SER A 637 19.71 10.73 27.47
CA SER A 637 19.38 11.52 28.68
C SER A 637 19.03 10.79 29.99
N LEU A 638 19.89 10.93 31.00
CA LEU A 638 19.42 11.38 32.32
C LEU A 638 20.53 12.01 33.18
N TYR A 639 20.09 13.09 33.83
CA TYR A 639 20.71 13.88 34.87
C TYR A 639 21.25 13.07 36.08
N SER A 640 22.25 13.66 36.72
CA SER A 640 22.61 13.58 38.15
C SER A 640 23.54 12.45 38.65
N ALA A 641 24.76 12.90 38.96
CA ALA A 641 25.47 12.75 40.24
C ALA A 641 26.74 11.87 40.30
N LEU A 642 27.79 12.54 40.78
CA LEU A 642 28.97 12.08 41.51
C LEU A 642 30.15 11.47 40.73
N LEU A 643 31.15 12.33 40.50
CA LEU A 643 32.52 12.00 40.87
C LEU A 643 33.17 13.17 41.63
N LEU A 644 33.36 12.91 42.92
CA LEU A 644 34.23 13.63 43.84
C LEU A 644 35.67 13.65 43.29
N THR A 645 36.29 14.83 43.25
CA THR A 645 37.69 14.97 43.67
C THR A 645 38.02 16.40 44.09
N ARG A 646 38.27 16.53 45.40
CA ARG A 646 39.16 17.49 46.08
C ARG A 646 38.91 19.01 46.00
N ALA A 647 38.43 19.50 47.16
CA ALA A 647 39.18 20.35 48.11
C ALA A 647 39.03 21.88 48.04
N HIS A 648 38.49 22.43 49.15
CA HIS A 648 38.52 23.83 49.65
C HIS A 648 37.87 24.89 48.73
N GLY A 649 36.99 25.80 49.15
CA GLY A 649 36.44 26.22 50.43
C GLY A 649 35.85 27.63 50.22
N VAL A 650 34.74 27.95 50.91
CA VAL A 650 34.32 29.31 51.30
C VAL A 650 33.72 30.27 50.23
N GLN A 651 32.42 30.55 50.43
CA GLN A 651 31.64 31.80 50.33
C GLN A 651 31.80 32.84 49.20
N PHE A 652 30.63 33.16 48.61
CA PHE A 652 30.04 34.47 48.25
C PHE A 652 30.66 35.43 47.21
N GLN A 653 29.74 35.90 46.36
CA GLN A 653 29.56 37.26 45.83
C GLN A 653 30.38 37.77 44.63
N THR A 654 29.61 38.08 43.58
CA THR A 654 29.63 39.28 42.71
C THR A 654 30.78 39.55 41.74
N HIS A 655 30.35 39.99 40.54
CA HIS A 655 31.05 40.60 39.42
C HIS A 655 32.46 41.15 39.63
N PRO A 656 33.36 41.05 38.62
CA PRO A 656 34.47 41.97 38.50
C PRO A 656 34.14 43.09 37.51
N GLY A 657 34.23 44.33 38.01
CA GLY A 657 34.29 45.55 37.22
C GLY A 657 35.71 45.90 36.78
N SER A 658 35.78 46.92 35.93
CA SER A 658 36.99 47.57 35.44
C SER A 658 37.74 48.37 36.52
N LEU A 659 39.03 48.55 36.20
CA LEU A 659 40.14 49.26 36.82
C LEU A 659 39.88 50.59 37.57
N THR A 660 40.83 50.84 38.51
CA THR A 660 41.50 52.12 38.88
C THR A 660 40.72 53.18 39.66
N LEU A 661 41.31 54.05 40.49
CA LEU A 661 42.41 54.08 41.48
C LEU A 661 42.27 55.46 42.16
N PHE A 662 42.56 55.54 43.47
CA PHE A 662 42.74 56.73 44.34
C PHE A 662 41.53 57.45 44.98
N PRO A 663 41.71 57.99 46.22
CA PRO A 663 40.62 58.32 47.14
C PRO A 663 40.43 59.84 47.38
N CYS A 664 39.36 60.12 48.14
CA CYS A 664 39.15 61.29 49.01
C CYS A 664 38.79 62.63 48.33
N VAL A 665 37.52 63.06 48.40
CA VAL A 665 36.88 63.83 49.49
C VAL A 665 35.52 64.39 48.98
N HIS A 666 34.47 64.18 49.78
CA HIS A 666 33.09 64.71 49.67
C HIS A 666 33.01 66.27 49.75
N PRO A 667 31.86 66.95 49.64
CA PRO A 667 30.48 66.51 49.33
C PRO A 667 29.70 67.46 48.37
N ARG A 668 28.41 67.12 48.17
CA ARG A 668 27.22 67.98 47.96
C ARG A 668 26.58 68.08 46.56
N VAL A 669 25.30 67.67 46.60
CA VAL A 669 24.08 68.39 46.12
C VAL A 669 23.74 68.30 44.62
N SER A 670 22.64 67.58 44.40
CA SER A 670 21.48 67.86 43.54
C SER A 670 21.65 68.75 42.31
N ILE A 671 21.18 68.28 41.16
CA ILE A 671 19.81 68.49 40.64
C ILE A 671 19.42 67.26 39.83
#